data_AF-A0A9P4ID36-F1
#
_entry.id   AF-A0A9P4ID36-F1
#
_cell.length_a   1.000
_cell.length_b   1.000
_cell.length_c   1.000
_cell.angle_alpha   90.00
_cell.angle_beta   90.00
_cell.angle_gamma   90.00
#
_symmetry.space_group_name_H-M   'P 1'
#
loop_
_entity.id
_entity.type
_entity.pdbx_description
1 polymer ?
#
loop_
_entity_poly.entity_id
_entity_poly.type
_entity_poly.pdbx_seq_one_letter_code
_entity_poly.pdbx_strand_id
1 'polypeptide(L)'
;MATPHMAPVPPAAVRKELPPEEWKLCLEAWLALAQFNLSVAASAFQDHADTFSPFLISYYSALADTSSHDSALEALRSSSILRQRCFLLTHRTLSLNSPPKALLHWSFLSNFSRAYAHNHKLQELLHSVWRRKNTIVEASLNEFKRTPANAKDRNEQDQFADNAARLAPLLLSLPEIGEFLMTGSDFLDELIASYPKLSEKSQQSVTIFVFLGLSALLRDEKPNISLFLDHMFSLKANGDATGNASLISSLVSSTPLLSKLRHSKALYDNKRAQDLADSLSTFKKPHPARRKVGKKAKGKQQATDGFGHGFGDVHVHRMSLISQIQDLFPNLGTGFIARLLSEYNDDVEQATSHLLEDTLPTKLQGADRSETLPPTEAVVDNGPAPDLSPAPTPPPERRNVFDDDELDQLTVDTSRLHIGRRGEGLTADAILSDRTAAPNKAAILSALAAFDSDDDERDDTYDVEDVGGTVDSAVPEADQLDADLQDQNEEALFRAYKLDSKVFERDGATRRSKARLALKSETGLTDEAIEGWLIVNGRDPRKMRRLEAKYSTWSGQQQELLSTAWRESPVGSGAEDSGDASTAIGNRGGRGRGRGRPGGRGRGRGSVAGPSDDKNTQQARQRKETSKSSRANHNRRDQRARKMARGGFAG
;
A
#
# COMPACT_ATOMS: atom_id res chain seq x y z
N MET A 1 11.19 52.00 18.40
CA MET A 1 10.24 51.66 19.48
C MET A 1 10.78 50.46 20.23
N ALA A 2 10.69 50.44 21.57
CA ALA A 2 11.14 49.29 22.34
C ALA A 2 10.37 48.03 21.91
N THR A 3 11.09 46.94 21.68
CA THR A 3 10.51 45.68 21.22
C THR A 3 9.78 45.01 22.38
N PRO A 4 8.50 44.67 22.26
CA PRO A 4 7.79 44.00 23.34
C PRO A 4 8.40 42.61 23.56
N HIS A 5 8.83 42.35 24.79
CA HIS A 5 9.45 41.08 25.18
C HIS A 5 8.41 39.95 25.14
N MET A 6 8.77 38.83 24.51
CA MET A 6 7.92 37.65 24.43
C MET A 6 8.31 36.65 25.53
N ALA A 7 7.48 36.55 26.56
CA ALA A 7 7.74 35.67 27.70
C ALA A 7 7.76 34.18 27.29
N PRO A 8 8.70 33.36 27.82
CA PRO A 8 8.75 31.94 27.54
C PRO A 8 7.54 31.19 28.12
N VAL A 9 7.26 30.00 27.58
CA VAL A 9 6.22 29.12 28.12
C VAL A 9 6.61 28.71 29.55
N PRO A 10 5.73 28.92 30.56
CA PRO A 10 6.07 28.70 31.95
C PRO A 10 6.29 27.20 32.26
N PRO A 11 7.11 26.89 33.29
CA PRO A 11 7.34 25.51 33.74
C PRO A 11 6.06 24.88 34.30
N ALA A 12 6.05 23.55 34.41
CA ALA A 12 4.87 22.80 34.84
C ALA A 12 4.35 23.19 36.24
N ALA A 13 5.23 23.63 37.15
CA ALA A 13 4.83 24.12 38.48
C ALA A 13 3.91 25.34 38.37
N VAL A 14 4.33 26.34 37.58
CA VAL A 14 3.57 27.58 37.37
C VAL A 14 2.30 27.32 36.56
N ARG A 15 2.36 26.45 35.54
CA ARG A 15 1.17 26.10 34.74
C ARG A 15 0.03 25.49 35.55
N LYS A 16 0.35 24.71 36.58
CA LYS A 16 -0.66 24.09 37.46
C LYS A 16 -1.34 25.09 38.40
N GLU A 17 -0.67 26.20 38.70
CA GLU A 17 -1.19 27.26 39.57
C GLU A 17 -2.01 28.30 38.79
N LEU A 18 -1.83 28.39 37.48
CA LEU A 18 -2.52 29.35 36.62
C LEU A 18 -3.98 28.95 36.35
N PRO A 19 -4.95 29.85 36.63
CA PRO A 19 -6.33 29.67 36.21
C PRO A 19 -6.46 29.54 34.68
N PRO A 20 -7.48 28.81 34.18
CA PRO A 20 -7.68 28.62 32.75
C PRO A 20 -7.96 29.93 31.99
N GLU A 21 -8.55 30.93 32.64
CA GLU A 21 -8.79 32.26 32.06
C GLU A 21 -7.48 33.03 31.84
N GLU A 22 -6.58 33.02 32.83
CA GLU A 22 -5.25 33.64 32.70
C GLU A 22 -4.42 32.94 31.62
N TRP A 23 -4.52 31.61 31.52
CA TRP A 23 -3.86 30.87 30.45
C TRP A 23 -4.35 31.25 29.05
N LYS A 24 -5.66 31.47 28.88
CA LYS A 24 -6.22 31.98 27.61
C LYS A 24 -5.65 33.34 27.26
N LEU A 25 -5.53 34.25 28.23
CA LEU A 25 -4.89 35.55 28.02
C LEU A 25 -3.42 35.41 27.63
N CYS A 26 -2.68 34.46 28.20
CA CYS A 26 -1.32 34.16 27.76
C CYS A 26 -1.26 33.70 26.30
N LEU A 27 -2.17 32.81 25.87
CA LEU A 27 -2.25 32.35 24.48
C LEU A 27 -2.55 33.49 23.51
N GLU A 28 -3.50 34.36 23.86
CA GLU A 28 -3.85 35.55 23.06
C GLU A 28 -2.69 36.54 22.99
N ALA A 29 -2.00 36.78 24.11
CA ALA A 29 -0.82 37.63 24.16
C ALA A 29 0.31 37.10 23.29
N TRP A 30 0.63 35.79 23.37
CA TRP A 30 1.63 35.18 22.50
C TRP A 30 1.23 35.25 21.02
N LEU A 31 -0.05 35.09 20.70
CA LEU A 31 -0.56 35.22 19.34
C LEU A 31 -0.39 36.65 18.81
N ALA A 32 -0.77 37.65 19.60
CA ALA A 32 -0.61 39.06 19.25
C ALA A 32 0.87 39.44 19.07
N LEU A 33 1.75 38.99 19.97
CA LEU A 33 3.19 39.23 19.89
C LEU A 33 3.84 38.51 18.69
N ALA A 34 3.41 37.29 18.37
CA ALA A 34 3.89 36.58 17.19
C ALA A 34 3.46 37.31 15.89
N GLN A 35 2.22 37.81 15.83
CA GLN A 35 1.74 38.62 14.71
C GLN A 35 2.50 39.94 14.58
N PHE A 36 2.73 40.63 15.70
CA PHE A 36 3.53 41.85 15.73
C PHE A 36 4.93 41.60 15.16
N ASN A 37 5.66 40.60 15.68
CA ASN A 37 7.01 40.29 15.21
C ASN A 37 7.04 39.86 13.74
N LEU A 38 5.99 39.20 13.24
CA LEU A 38 5.84 38.88 11.82
C LEU A 38 5.59 40.11 10.94
N SER A 39 5.02 41.19 11.48
CA SER A 39 4.77 42.44 10.75
C SER A 39 5.98 43.38 10.69
N VAL A 40 6.99 43.17 11.54
CA VAL A 40 8.22 43.98 11.58
C VAL A 40 8.96 43.91 10.24
N ALA A 41 9.56 45.02 9.80
CA ALA A 41 10.35 45.08 8.57
C ALA A 41 11.59 44.17 8.62
N ALA A 42 12.09 43.72 7.46
CA ALA A 42 13.20 42.77 7.39
C ALA A 42 14.49 43.28 8.06
N SER A 43 14.79 44.58 7.94
CA SER A 43 15.98 45.20 8.53
C SER A 43 15.98 45.19 10.06
N ALA A 44 14.82 45.42 10.69
CA ALA A 44 14.69 45.46 12.14
C ALA A 44 14.49 44.07 12.75
N PHE A 45 13.98 43.10 11.98
CA PHE A 45 13.63 41.78 12.49
C PHE A 45 14.83 40.98 13.02
N GLN A 46 16.03 41.22 12.47
CA GLN A 46 17.27 40.59 12.92
C GLN A 46 17.53 40.85 14.41
N ASP A 47 17.35 42.09 14.86
CA ASP A 47 17.55 42.49 16.26
C ASP A 47 16.45 41.94 17.17
N HIS A 48 15.24 41.73 16.63
CA HIS A 48 14.11 41.20 17.39
C HIS A 48 14.24 39.69 17.60
N ALA A 49 14.88 38.96 16.68
CA ALA A 49 14.97 37.50 16.71
C ALA A 49 15.55 36.95 18.02
N ASP A 50 16.56 37.63 18.57
CA ASP A 50 17.17 37.22 19.84
C ASP A 50 16.21 37.40 21.03
N THR A 51 15.35 38.41 21.00
CA THR A 51 14.43 38.73 22.11
C THR A 51 13.33 37.69 22.33
N PHE A 52 12.82 37.06 21.25
CA PHE A 52 11.76 36.05 21.33
C PHE A 52 12.26 34.61 21.13
N SER A 53 13.56 34.41 20.88
CA SER A 53 14.16 33.06 20.78
C SER A 53 13.90 32.18 22.01
N PRO A 54 14.00 32.68 23.27
CA PRO A 54 13.66 31.89 24.46
C PRO A 54 12.21 31.40 24.47
N PHE A 55 11.29 32.21 23.94
CA PHE A 55 9.91 31.79 23.75
C PHE A 55 9.79 30.65 22.73
N LEU A 56 10.40 30.77 21.55
CA LEU A 56 10.34 29.68 20.55
C LEU A 56 10.92 28.37 21.10
N ILE A 57 12.03 28.44 21.85
CA ILE A 57 12.67 27.27 22.46
C ILE A 57 11.74 26.61 23.48
N SER A 58 11.19 27.38 24.42
CA SER A 58 10.27 26.86 25.44
C SER A 58 8.95 26.38 24.83
N TYR A 59 8.44 27.04 23.79
CA TYR A 59 7.24 26.67 23.05
C TYR A 59 7.38 25.30 22.39
N TYR A 60 8.43 25.08 21.59
CA TYR A 60 8.60 23.77 20.93
C TYR A 60 9.00 22.67 21.90
N SER A 61 9.73 22.99 22.97
CA SER A 61 9.99 22.04 24.06
C SER A 61 8.67 21.59 24.72
N ALA A 62 7.78 22.53 25.01
CA ALA A 62 6.46 22.25 25.59
C ALA A 62 5.55 21.45 24.65
N LEU A 63 5.63 21.69 23.33
CA LEU A 63 4.90 20.89 22.34
C LEU A 63 5.46 19.46 22.19
N ALA A 64 6.78 19.29 22.34
CA ALA A 64 7.44 17.99 22.24
C ALA A 64 7.27 17.13 23.51
N ASP A 65 7.02 17.76 24.66
CA ASP A 65 6.69 17.05 25.90
C ASP A 65 5.36 16.31 25.74
N THR A 66 5.44 14.99 25.79
CA THR A 66 4.31 14.05 25.69
C THR A 66 4.08 13.30 27.01
N SER A 67 4.91 13.56 28.01
CA SER A 67 4.84 12.93 29.33
C SER A 67 3.88 13.66 30.27
N SER A 68 3.70 14.97 30.06
CA SER A 68 2.82 15.79 30.89
C SER A 68 1.39 15.87 30.32
N HIS A 69 0.45 15.28 31.06
CA HIS A 69 -0.98 15.47 30.87
C HIS A 69 -1.43 16.74 31.60
N ASP A 70 -1.07 17.89 31.02
CA ASP A 70 -1.43 19.21 31.53
C ASP A 70 -2.49 19.85 30.61
N SER A 71 -3.62 20.28 31.18
CA SER A 71 -4.68 20.98 30.47
C SER A 71 -4.18 22.25 29.78
N ALA A 72 -3.20 22.95 30.37
CA ALA A 72 -2.59 24.14 29.78
C ALA A 72 -1.83 23.81 28.49
N LEU A 73 -1.07 22.69 28.47
CA LEU A 73 -0.38 22.25 27.26
C LEU A 73 -1.34 21.74 26.21
N GLU A 74 -2.44 21.10 26.61
CA GLU A 74 -3.44 20.65 25.65
C GLU A 74 -4.11 21.84 24.95
N ALA A 75 -4.40 22.92 25.69
CA ALA A 75 -4.83 24.19 25.12
C ALA A 75 -3.75 24.82 24.18
N LEU A 76 -2.47 24.70 24.52
CA LEU A 76 -1.37 25.16 23.66
C LEU A 76 -1.26 24.35 22.35
N ARG A 77 -1.41 23.01 22.43
CA ARG A 77 -1.33 22.09 21.28
C ARG A 77 -2.53 22.21 20.34
N SER A 78 -3.70 22.49 20.90
CA SER A 78 -4.97 22.63 20.16
C SER A 78 -5.10 23.99 19.45
N SER A 79 -4.34 25.01 19.86
CA SER A 79 -4.34 26.31 19.18
C SER A 79 -3.66 26.26 17.80
N SER A 80 -4.46 25.99 16.75
CA SER A 80 -3.99 25.92 15.36
C SER A 80 -3.41 27.24 14.85
N ILE A 81 -4.02 28.36 15.20
CA ILE A 81 -3.60 29.71 14.78
C ILE A 81 -2.24 30.04 15.40
N LEU A 82 -2.06 29.81 16.70
CA LEU A 82 -0.77 30.08 17.36
C LEU A 82 0.32 29.19 16.77
N ARG A 83 0.05 27.91 16.53
CA ARG A 83 0.98 26.99 15.85
C ARG A 83 1.39 27.52 14.49
N GLN A 84 0.43 27.94 13.66
CA GLN A 84 0.72 28.52 12.35
C GLN A 84 1.61 29.78 12.47
N ARG A 85 1.32 30.68 13.40
CA ARG A 85 2.12 31.90 13.61
C ARG A 85 3.53 31.58 14.12
N CYS A 86 3.67 30.66 15.06
CA CYS A 86 4.96 30.18 15.55
C CYS A 86 5.78 29.50 14.44
N PHE A 87 5.15 28.71 13.57
CA PHE A 87 5.82 28.14 12.40
C PHE A 87 6.36 29.22 11.48
N LEU A 88 5.54 30.21 11.09
CA LEU A 88 5.96 31.31 10.22
C LEU A 88 7.07 32.15 10.86
N LEU A 89 6.97 32.40 12.17
CA LEU A 89 7.97 33.16 12.92
C LEU A 89 9.30 32.41 12.95
N THR A 90 9.27 31.10 13.19
CA THR A 90 10.45 30.22 13.18
C THR A 90 11.05 30.09 11.77
N HIS A 91 10.22 29.97 10.75
CA HIS A 91 10.65 29.93 9.36
C HIS A 91 11.37 31.24 9.00
N ARG A 92 10.80 32.38 9.37
CA ARG A 92 11.39 33.69 9.14
C ARG A 92 12.71 33.87 9.89
N THR A 93 12.81 33.44 11.16
CA THR A 93 14.08 33.52 11.91
C THR A 93 15.17 32.63 11.35
N LEU A 94 14.86 31.37 11.03
CA LEU A 94 15.83 30.43 10.44
C LEU A 94 16.24 30.83 9.01
N SER A 95 15.42 31.64 8.33
CA SER A 95 15.75 32.17 7.01
C SER A 95 16.74 33.34 7.04
N LEU A 96 17.03 33.93 8.22
CA LEU A 96 17.94 35.06 8.37
C LEU A 96 19.38 34.71 7.97
N ASN A 97 20.16 35.75 7.68
CA ASN A 97 21.60 35.61 7.43
C ASN A 97 22.36 35.16 8.68
N SER A 98 21.92 35.61 9.86
CA SER A 98 22.50 35.25 11.16
C SER A 98 21.41 34.84 12.14
N PRO A 99 20.83 33.63 12.00
CA PRO A 99 19.83 33.16 12.95
C PRO A 99 20.46 32.98 14.35
N PRO A 100 19.69 33.18 15.43
CA PRO A 100 20.15 32.95 16.79
C PRO A 100 20.70 31.52 16.96
N LYS A 101 21.92 31.38 17.51
CA LYS A 101 22.62 30.08 17.61
C LYS A 101 21.81 29.03 18.37
N ALA A 102 21.05 29.46 19.38
CA ALA A 102 20.19 28.58 20.17
C ALA A 102 19.08 27.89 19.32
N LEU A 103 18.63 28.54 18.24
CA LEU A 103 17.65 27.97 17.29
C LEU A 103 18.30 27.06 16.24
N LEU A 104 19.64 27.03 16.14
CA LEU A 104 20.37 26.08 15.29
C LEU A 104 20.81 24.82 16.03
N HIS A 105 20.59 24.76 17.34
CA HIS A 105 20.96 23.62 18.16
C HIS A 105 20.08 22.39 17.82
N TRP A 106 20.66 21.19 17.80
CA TRP A 106 19.94 19.96 17.43
C TRP A 106 18.67 19.74 18.24
N SER A 107 18.66 20.11 19.53
CA SER A 107 17.48 19.94 20.40
C SER A 107 16.31 20.84 20.02
N PHE A 108 16.59 22.06 19.56
CA PHE A 108 15.54 22.95 19.06
C PHE A 108 15.03 22.44 17.71
N LEU A 109 15.92 22.13 16.78
CA LEU A 109 15.58 21.67 15.43
C LEU A 109 14.76 20.37 15.48
N SER A 110 15.05 19.49 16.43
CA SER A 110 14.32 18.23 16.62
C SER A 110 12.93 18.42 17.22
N ASN A 111 12.76 19.32 18.19
CA ASN A 111 11.45 19.68 18.71
C ASN A 111 10.60 20.41 17.64
N PHE A 112 11.23 21.27 16.86
CA PHE A 112 10.59 21.96 15.73
C PHE A 112 10.17 20.97 14.64
N SER A 113 11.02 20.00 14.28
CA SER A 113 10.68 19.00 13.28
C SER A 113 9.58 18.06 13.76
N ARG A 114 9.57 17.68 15.04
CA ARG A 114 8.49 16.90 15.64
C ARG A 114 7.14 17.62 15.56
N ALA A 115 7.12 18.93 15.78
CA ALA A 115 5.89 19.73 15.74
C ALA A 115 5.23 19.79 14.35
N TYR A 116 6.00 19.57 13.27
CA TYR A 116 5.56 19.68 11.88
C TYR A 116 6.08 18.54 10.97
N ALA A 117 6.17 17.31 11.49
CA ALA A 117 6.85 16.19 10.83
C ALA A 117 6.38 15.86 9.40
N HIS A 118 5.13 16.22 9.05
CA HIS A 118 4.53 15.97 7.73
C HIS A 118 4.55 17.19 6.79
N ASN A 119 5.18 18.30 7.17
CA ASN A 119 5.16 19.52 6.37
C ASN A 119 6.36 19.58 5.41
N HIS A 120 6.10 19.59 4.10
CA HIS A 120 7.15 19.73 3.09
C HIS A 120 7.94 21.05 3.20
N LYS A 121 7.27 22.14 3.62
CA LYS A 121 7.93 23.45 3.81
C LYS A 121 8.94 23.44 4.95
N LEU A 122 8.73 22.59 5.96
CA LEU A 122 9.74 22.35 6.99
C LEU A 122 11.00 21.73 6.38
N GLN A 123 10.84 20.70 5.55
CA GLN A 123 11.98 20.01 4.92
C GLN A 123 12.77 20.97 4.03
N GLU A 124 12.10 21.72 3.15
CA GLU A 124 12.73 22.75 2.31
C GLU A 124 13.54 23.75 3.14
N LEU A 125 12.95 24.27 4.23
CA LEU A 125 13.62 25.18 5.15
C LEU A 125 14.85 24.53 5.78
N LEU A 126 14.71 23.33 6.36
CA LEU A 126 15.80 22.65 7.06
C LEU A 126 16.97 22.34 6.11
N HIS A 127 16.70 21.87 4.89
CA HIS A 127 17.74 21.68 3.87
C HIS A 127 18.45 23.00 3.53
N SER A 128 17.71 24.11 3.42
CA SER A 128 18.30 25.44 3.19
C SER A 128 19.18 25.91 4.36
N VAL A 129 18.79 25.57 5.60
CA VAL A 129 19.54 25.93 6.81
C VAL A 129 20.82 25.09 6.87
N TRP A 130 20.73 23.78 6.63
CA TRP A 130 21.87 22.88 6.57
C TRP A 130 22.90 23.35 5.54
N ARG A 131 22.49 23.63 4.30
CA ARG A 131 23.39 24.13 3.25
C ARG A 131 24.12 25.45 3.60
N ARG A 132 23.49 26.32 4.41
CA ARG A 132 24.05 27.64 4.76
C ARG A 132 24.82 27.65 6.08
N LYS A 133 24.47 26.78 7.03
CA LYS A 133 24.88 26.85 8.45
C LYS A 133 25.27 25.49 9.04
N ASN A 134 25.61 24.50 8.21
CA ASN A 134 25.98 23.15 8.66
C ASN A 134 27.01 23.17 9.80
N THR A 135 28.07 23.98 9.71
CA THR A 135 29.16 24.01 10.70
C THR A 135 28.68 24.24 12.14
N ILE A 136 27.66 25.08 12.34
CA ILE A 136 27.09 25.35 13.66
C ILE A 136 26.23 24.17 14.13
N VAL A 137 25.45 23.59 13.22
CA VAL A 137 24.60 22.44 13.52
C VAL A 137 25.47 21.22 13.84
N GLU A 138 26.50 20.95 13.03
CA GLU A 138 27.52 19.92 13.21
C GLU A 138 28.23 20.05 14.56
N ALA A 139 28.56 21.26 15.01
CA ALA A 139 29.14 21.47 16.33
C ALA A 139 28.22 20.95 17.46
N SER A 140 26.92 21.25 17.38
CA SER A 140 25.94 20.73 18.35
C SER A 140 25.73 19.21 18.25
N LEU A 141 25.83 18.65 17.04
CA LEU A 141 25.73 17.21 16.82
C LEU A 141 26.98 16.46 17.29
N ASN A 142 28.16 17.07 17.19
CA ASN A 142 29.40 16.52 17.73
C ASN A 142 29.38 16.47 19.26
N GLU A 143 28.75 17.44 19.92
CA GLU A 143 28.46 17.36 21.35
C GLU A 143 27.58 16.13 21.65
N PHE A 144 26.50 15.94 20.89
CA PHE A 144 25.65 14.76 21.00
C PHE A 144 26.42 13.44 20.76
N LYS A 145 27.30 13.36 19.74
CA LYS A 145 28.11 12.16 19.46
C LYS A 145 29.00 11.73 20.63
N ARG A 146 29.48 12.68 21.45
CA ARG A 146 30.37 12.41 22.59
C ARG A 146 29.64 11.96 23.84
N THR A 147 28.32 12.11 23.89
CA THR A 147 27.52 11.74 25.06
C THR A 147 27.56 10.25 25.44
N PRO A 148 27.47 9.27 24.51
CA PRO A 148 27.57 7.85 24.88
C PRO A 148 28.95 7.48 25.44
N ALA A 149 30.05 7.98 24.86
CA ALA A 149 31.41 7.78 25.39
C ALA A 149 31.56 8.25 26.85
N ASN A 150 30.91 9.36 27.18
CA ASN A 150 31.03 10.02 28.48
C ASN A 150 30.07 9.47 29.53
N ALA A 151 29.06 8.69 29.13
CA ALA A 151 28.02 8.18 30.02
C ALA A 151 28.56 7.03 30.89
N LYS A 152 28.71 7.30 32.19
CA LYS A 152 29.25 6.33 33.16
C LYS A 152 28.16 5.49 33.79
N ASP A 153 27.00 6.10 34.01
CA ASP A 153 25.89 5.49 34.73
C ASP A 153 24.71 5.15 33.80
N ARG A 154 23.89 4.19 34.23
CA ARG A 154 22.70 3.77 33.49
C ARG A 154 21.73 4.92 33.23
N ASN A 155 21.60 5.84 34.18
CA ASN A 155 20.73 7.01 34.03
C ASN A 155 21.19 7.94 32.89
N GLU A 156 22.51 8.15 32.75
CA GLU A 156 23.07 8.98 31.68
C GLU A 156 22.90 8.30 30.31
N GLN A 157 23.00 6.97 30.28
CA GLN A 157 22.75 6.17 29.07
C GLN A 157 21.27 6.18 28.65
N ASP A 158 20.34 6.10 29.61
CA ASP A 158 18.90 6.22 29.32
C ASP A 158 18.54 7.65 28.88
N GLN A 159 19.16 8.69 29.46
CA GLN A 159 19.00 10.07 28.98
C GLN A 159 19.51 10.25 27.54
N PHE A 160 20.62 9.60 27.18
CA PHE A 160 21.07 9.58 25.79
C PHE A 160 20.01 8.95 24.87
N ALA A 161 19.42 7.83 25.25
CA ALA A 161 18.38 7.17 24.47
C ALA A 161 17.13 8.04 24.29
N ASP A 162 16.73 8.78 25.33
CA ASP A 162 15.66 9.78 25.24
C ASP A 162 16.00 10.92 24.25
N ASN A 163 17.24 11.40 24.29
CA ASN A 163 17.72 12.40 23.34
C ASN A 163 17.79 11.85 21.90
N ALA A 164 18.19 10.59 21.72
CA ALA A 164 18.18 9.90 20.42
C ALA A 164 16.75 9.77 19.86
N ALA A 165 15.76 9.43 20.70
CA ALA A 165 14.35 9.43 20.32
C ALA A 165 13.85 10.83 19.93
N ARG A 166 14.28 11.87 20.66
CA ARG A 166 13.96 13.27 20.33
C ARG A 166 14.55 13.68 18.98
N LEU A 167 15.74 13.19 18.62
CA LEU A 167 16.42 13.50 17.35
C LEU A 167 15.78 12.80 16.14
N ALA A 168 15.07 11.69 16.33
CA ALA A 168 14.50 10.89 15.23
C ALA A 168 13.63 11.67 14.21
N PRO A 169 12.72 12.58 14.60
CA PRO A 169 11.96 13.40 13.64
C PRO A 169 12.85 14.30 12.78
N LEU A 170 13.97 14.79 13.34
CA LEU A 170 14.95 15.58 12.60
C LEU A 170 15.65 14.76 11.52
N LEU A 171 16.06 13.52 11.82
CA LEU A 171 16.65 12.59 10.84
C LEU A 171 15.71 12.24 9.70
N LEU A 172 14.40 12.18 10.00
CA LEU A 172 13.38 11.94 8.97
C LEU A 172 13.20 13.15 8.05
N SER A 173 13.26 14.37 8.61
CA SER A 173 13.12 15.61 7.85
C SER A 173 14.39 16.05 7.13
N LEU A 174 15.56 15.67 7.64
CA LEU A 174 16.87 16.08 7.12
C LEU A 174 17.85 14.89 7.19
N PRO A 175 17.87 14.01 6.17
CA PRO A 175 18.71 12.84 6.12
C PRO A 175 20.21 13.13 6.23
N GLU A 176 20.69 14.31 5.81
CA GLU A 176 22.11 14.67 5.83
C GLU A 176 22.70 14.65 7.26
N ILE A 177 21.87 14.91 8.28
CA ILE A 177 22.29 14.77 9.68
C ILE A 177 22.54 13.29 10.00
N GLY A 178 21.74 12.38 9.44
CA GLY A 178 21.95 10.94 9.59
C GLY A 178 23.24 10.47 8.93
N GLU A 179 23.55 10.97 7.73
CA GLU A 179 24.84 10.73 7.07
C GLU A 179 25.99 11.24 7.94
N PHE A 180 25.92 12.50 8.38
CA PHE A 180 26.92 13.10 9.26
C PHE A 180 27.09 12.29 10.55
N LEU A 181 26.01 11.83 11.17
CA LEU A 181 26.07 11.07 12.42
C LEU A 181 26.74 9.71 12.24
N MET A 182 26.51 9.06 11.10
CA MET A 182 27.11 7.77 10.75
C MET A 182 28.52 7.89 10.13
N THR A 183 29.10 9.10 10.02
CA THR A 183 30.51 9.24 9.61
C THR A 183 31.45 8.65 10.67
N GLY A 184 32.35 7.76 10.23
CA GLY A 184 33.23 6.99 11.11
C GLY A 184 32.50 5.85 11.85
N SER A 185 33.25 4.88 12.39
CA SER A 185 32.68 3.75 13.14
C SER A 185 32.62 3.99 14.66
N ASP A 186 33.49 4.85 15.21
CA ASP A 186 33.65 5.06 16.66
C ASP A 186 32.33 5.28 17.39
N PHE A 187 31.47 6.17 16.87
CA PHE A 187 30.17 6.46 17.48
C PHE A 187 29.23 5.25 17.45
N LEU A 188 29.19 4.49 16.35
CA LEU A 188 28.38 3.28 16.25
C LEU A 188 28.91 2.20 17.20
N ASP A 189 30.23 2.04 17.28
CA ASP A 189 30.89 1.05 18.13
C ASP A 189 30.61 1.35 19.63
N GLU A 190 30.62 2.62 20.04
CA GLU A 190 30.18 3.06 21.37
C GLU A 190 28.70 2.73 21.65
N LEU A 191 27.82 2.90 20.67
CA LEU A 191 26.41 2.52 20.79
C LEU A 191 26.24 1.01 20.92
N ILE A 192 26.98 0.22 20.16
CA ILE A 192 26.97 -1.24 20.24
C ILE A 192 27.43 -1.69 21.65
N ALA A 193 28.50 -1.09 22.17
CA ALA A 193 29.05 -1.43 23.49
C ALA A 193 28.13 -1.02 24.65
N SER A 194 27.39 0.09 24.52
CA SER A 194 26.46 0.58 25.55
C SER A 194 25.07 -0.06 25.47
N TYR A 195 24.66 -0.56 24.30
CA TYR A 195 23.33 -1.14 24.07
C TYR A 195 22.83 -2.17 25.11
N PRO A 196 23.60 -3.18 25.53
CA PRO A 196 23.11 -4.18 26.48
C PRO A 196 22.85 -3.62 27.89
N LYS A 197 23.38 -2.43 28.21
CA LYS A 197 23.22 -1.77 29.53
C LYS A 197 21.93 -0.94 29.62
N LEU A 198 21.32 -0.64 28.47
CA LEU A 198 20.12 0.18 28.37
C LEU A 198 18.85 -0.53 28.85
N SER A 199 17.86 0.24 29.28
CA SER A 199 16.50 -0.29 29.49
C SER A 199 15.86 -0.75 28.17
N GLU A 200 14.84 -1.63 28.22
CA GLU A 200 14.16 -2.11 27.01
C GLU A 200 13.54 -0.97 26.17
N LYS A 201 12.98 0.06 26.81
CA LYS A 201 12.45 1.25 26.12
C LYS A 201 13.57 2.05 25.45
N SER A 202 14.68 2.26 26.15
CA SER A 202 15.87 2.95 25.63
C SER A 202 16.50 2.20 24.46
N GLN A 203 16.54 0.86 24.53
CA GLN A 203 16.99 -0.01 23.45
C GLN A 203 16.15 0.18 22.18
N GLN A 204 14.82 0.28 22.30
CA GLN A 204 13.95 0.58 21.15
C GLN A 204 14.25 1.95 20.56
N SER A 205 14.42 2.99 21.39
CA SER A 205 14.77 4.34 20.96
C SER A 205 16.09 4.38 20.19
N VAL A 206 17.15 3.76 20.73
CA VAL A 206 18.46 3.67 20.07
C VAL A 206 18.38 2.85 18.79
N THR A 207 17.62 1.75 18.77
CA THR A 207 17.42 0.94 17.56
C THR A 207 16.79 1.74 16.43
N ILE A 208 15.74 2.51 16.71
CA ILE A 208 15.09 3.38 15.72
C ILE A 208 16.07 4.46 15.24
N PHE A 209 16.79 5.10 16.16
CA PHE A 209 17.78 6.12 15.84
C PHE A 209 18.88 5.59 14.91
N VAL A 210 19.49 4.45 15.25
CA VAL A 210 20.53 3.81 14.43
C VAL A 210 19.97 3.39 13.06
N PHE A 211 18.76 2.82 13.02
CA PHE A 211 18.11 2.50 11.75
C PHE A 211 17.89 3.72 10.86
N LEU A 212 17.49 4.86 11.43
CA LEU A 212 17.30 6.11 10.69
C LEU A 212 18.63 6.66 10.16
N GLY A 213 19.69 6.63 10.97
CA GLY A 213 21.04 7.01 10.55
C GLY A 213 21.57 6.14 9.41
N LEU A 214 21.50 4.81 9.55
CA LEU A 214 21.90 3.87 8.51
C LEU A 214 21.05 4.02 7.24
N SER A 215 19.76 4.30 7.40
CA SER A 215 18.86 4.55 6.27
C SER A 215 19.21 5.83 5.50
N ALA A 216 19.78 6.83 6.17
CA ALA A 216 20.17 8.08 5.52
C ALA A 216 21.26 7.87 4.48
N LEU A 217 22.23 6.99 4.76
CA LEU A 217 23.32 6.62 3.84
C LEU A 217 22.84 6.06 2.49
N LEU A 218 21.59 5.61 2.42
CA LEU A 218 20.98 5.01 1.22
C LEU A 218 19.98 5.93 0.51
N ARG A 219 19.66 7.12 1.05
CA ARG A 219 18.56 7.97 0.57
C ARG A 219 18.96 9.04 -0.42
N ASP A 220 20.22 9.47 -0.42
CA ASP A 220 20.65 10.61 -1.24
C ASP A 220 20.87 10.25 -2.73
N GLU A 221 21.00 11.29 -3.56
CA GLU A 221 21.38 11.17 -4.98
C GLU A 221 22.69 10.36 -5.18
N LYS A 222 23.52 10.31 -4.13
CA LYS A 222 24.78 9.54 -4.07
C LYS A 222 24.80 8.68 -2.79
N PRO A 223 24.24 7.46 -2.82
CA PRO A 223 24.24 6.60 -1.65
C PRO A 223 25.67 6.16 -1.28
N ASN A 224 26.03 6.28 -0.01
CA ASN A 224 27.34 5.87 0.51
C ASN A 224 27.31 4.38 0.90
N ILE A 225 27.26 3.54 -0.14
CA ILE A 225 27.07 2.08 -0.02
C ILE A 225 28.21 1.42 0.75
N SER A 226 29.46 1.84 0.53
CA SER A 226 30.64 1.27 1.20
C SER A 226 30.54 1.44 2.71
N LEU A 227 30.35 2.67 3.17
CA LEU A 227 30.27 2.98 4.60
C LEU A 227 29.06 2.30 5.25
N PHE A 228 27.92 2.23 4.54
CA PHE A 228 26.77 1.47 5.02
C PHE A 228 27.10 -0.03 5.20
N LEU A 229 27.74 -0.66 4.22
CA LEU A 229 28.11 -2.08 4.31
C LEU A 229 29.14 -2.32 5.41
N ASP A 230 30.14 -1.45 5.57
CA ASP A 230 31.15 -1.54 6.63
C ASP A 230 30.49 -1.52 8.02
N HIS A 231 29.54 -0.60 8.25
CA HIS A 231 28.74 -0.56 9.47
C HIS A 231 27.93 -1.83 9.69
N MET A 232 27.34 -2.39 8.63
CA MET A 232 26.58 -3.63 8.72
C MET A 232 27.44 -4.85 9.05
N PHE A 233 28.65 -4.93 8.51
CA PHE A 233 29.60 -5.99 8.86
C PHE A 233 30.11 -5.83 10.30
N SER A 234 30.41 -4.62 10.77
CA SER A 234 30.76 -4.37 12.18
C SER A 234 29.64 -4.79 13.13
N LEU A 235 28.39 -4.40 12.82
CA LEU A 235 27.22 -4.79 13.60
C LEU A 235 27.02 -6.31 13.65
N LYS A 236 27.25 -6.99 12.52
CA LYS A 236 27.15 -8.45 12.44
C LYS A 236 28.18 -9.14 13.32
N ALA A 237 29.46 -8.74 13.20
CA ALA A 237 30.55 -9.29 14.00
C ALA A 237 30.30 -9.15 15.51
N ASN A 238 29.76 -8.01 15.95
CA ASN A 238 29.37 -7.79 17.34
C ASN A 238 28.11 -8.58 17.77
N GLY A 239 27.18 -8.80 16.84
CA GLY A 239 26.00 -9.64 17.05
C GLY A 239 26.36 -11.11 17.29
N ASP A 240 27.31 -11.65 16.52
CA ASP A 240 27.81 -13.02 16.68
C ASP A 240 28.42 -13.24 18.08
N ALA A 241 29.09 -12.22 18.64
CA ALA A 241 29.72 -12.29 19.96
C ALA A 241 28.73 -12.19 21.14
N THR A 242 27.66 -11.40 20.99
CA THR A 242 26.73 -11.05 22.10
C THR A 242 25.39 -11.79 22.05
N GLY A 243 25.08 -12.46 20.94
CA GLY A 243 23.87 -13.25 20.77
C GLY A 243 22.58 -12.42 20.71
N ASN A 244 21.50 -12.94 21.30
CA ASN A 244 20.14 -12.40 21.15
C ASN A 244 19.89 -11.07 21.89
N ALA A 245 20.80 -10.54 22.71
CA ALA A 245 20.65 -9.23 23.36
C ALA A 245 21.33 -8.08 22.57
N SER A 246 21.72 -8.35 21.32
CA SER A 246 22.48 -7.42 20.49
C SER A 246 21.61 -6.32 19.83
N LEU A 247 22.25 -5.18 19.53
CA LEU A 247 21.66 -4.11 18.72
C LEU A 247 21.21 -4.64 17.36
N ILE A 248 21.99 -5.52 16.72
CA ILE A 248 21.64 -6.07 15.41
C ILE A 248 20.39 -6.95 15.44
N SER A 249 20.22 -7.78 16.48
CA SER A 249 19.00 -8.58 16.64
C SER A 249 17.76 -7.69 16.77
N SER A 250 17.90 -6.54 17.43
CA SER A 250 16.82 -5.56 17.60
C SER A 250 16.57 -4.79 16.31
N LEU A 251 17.61 -4.38 15.58
CA LEU A 251 17.50 -3.73 14.28
C LEU A 251 16.77 -4.63 13.27
N VAL A 252 17.21 -5.88 13.11
CA VAL A 252 16.64 -6.84 12.17
C VAL A 252 15.20 -7.21 12.54
N SER A 253 14.89 -7.32 13.83
CA SER A 253 13.57 -7.76 14.28
C SER A 253 12.55 -6.62 14.32
N SER A 254 12.94 -5.43 14.79
CA SER A 254 12.00 -4.33 15.05
C SER A 254 11.86 -3.33 13.90
N THR A 255 12.78 -3.32 12.93
CA THR A 255 12.79 -2.35 11.83
C THR A 255 12.74 -3.01 10.45
N PRO A 256 12.33 -2.31 9.39
CA PRO A 256 12.31 -2.83 8.02
C PRO A 256 13.72 -2.88 7.37
N LEU A 257 14.79 -2.99 8.15
CA LEU A 257 16.18 -3.00 7.66
C LEU A 257 16.41 -4.07 6.59
N LEU A 258 15.97 -5.32 6.83
CA LEU A 258 16.11 -6.41 5.85
C LEU A 258 15.37 -6.12 4.54
N SER A 259 14.17 -5.54 4.62
CA SER A 259 13.43 -5.16 3.41
C SER A 259 14.15 -4.06 2.63
N LYS A 260 14.76 -3.09 3.33
CA LYS A 260 15.57 -2.04 2.69
C LYS A 260 16.84 -2.60 2.06
N LEU A 261 17.52 -3.55 2.72
CA LEU A 261 18.70 -4.21 2.17
C LEU A 261 18.38 -4.93 0.85
N ARG A 262 17.27 -5.67 0.81
CA ARG A 262 16.87 -6.48 -0.36
C ARG A 262 16.31 -5.66 -1.51
N HIS A 263 15.54 -4.60 -1.22
CA HIS A 263 14.75 -3.89 -2.22
C HIS A 263 15.21 -2.44 -2.49
N SER A 264 16.27 -1.95 -1.84
CA SER A 264 16.79 -0.62 -2.14
C SER A 264 17.36 -0.57 -3.55
N LYS A 265 16.99 0.46 -4.32
CA LYS A 265 17.56 0.74 -5.65
C LYS A 265 19.08 0.88 -5.63
N ALA A 266 19.67 1.29 -4.50
CA ALA A 266 21.12 1.41 -4.35
C ALA A 266 21.81 0.05 -4.16
N LEU A 267 21.10 -0.98 -3.70
CA LEU A 267 21.67 -2.23 -3.23
C LEU A 267 21.17 -3.48 -3.98
N TYR A 268 20.14 -3.38 -4.82
CA TYR A 268 19.51 -4.56 -5.43
C TYR A 268 20.49 -5.42 -6.24
N ASP A 269 21.41 -4.80 -7.00
CA ASP A 269 22.44 -5.49 -7.79
C ASP A 269 23.68 -5.88 -6.99
N ASN A 270 23.77 -5.50 -5.71
CA ASN A 270 24.95 -5.76 -4.89
C ASN A 270 24.86 -7.11 -4.18
N LYS A 271 25.50 -8.14 -4.77
CA LYS A 271 25.57 -9.50 -4.19
C LYS A 271 25.98 -9.52 -2.72
N ARG A 272 26.99 -8.70 -2.34
CA ARG A 272 27.46 -8.62 -0.94
C ARG A 272 26.35 -8.16 0.01
N ALA A 273 25.47 -7.26 -0.43
CA ALA A 273 24.35 -6.79 0.37
C ALA A 273 23.26 -7.85 0.51
N GLN A 274 23.01 -8.65 -0.53
CA GLN A 274 22.05 -9.76 -0.50
C GLN A 274 22.55 -10.89 0.41
N ASP A 275 23.80 -11.33 0.26
CA ASP A 275 24.42 -12.34 1.12
C ASP A 275 24.41 -11.89 2.59
N LEU A 276 24.68 -10.59 2.82
CA LEU A 276 24.60 -10.00 4.15
C LEU A 276 23.16 -10.05 4.68
N ALA A 277 22.15 -9.67 3.89
CA ALA A 277 20.74 -9.72 4.29
C ALA A 277 20.30 -11.14 4.69
N ASP A 278 20.75 -12.15 3.96
CA ASP A 278 20.46 -13.55 4.29
C ASP A 278 21.16 -13.98 5.57
N SER A 279 22.43 -13.60 5.75
CA SER A 279 23.13 -13.86 7.00
C SER A 279 22.55 -13.12 8.21
N LEU A 280 21.95 -11.94 8.01
CA LEU A 280 21.29 -11.17 9.07
C LEU A 280 19.93 -11.75 9.45
N SER A 281 19.30 -12.52 8.55
CA SER A 281 17.99 -13.13 8.82
C SER A 281 18.00 -14.13 9.99
N THR A 282 19.17 -14.69 10.32
CA THR A 282 19.37 -15.60 11.47
C THR A 282 19.22 -14.87 12.81
N PHE A 283 19.51 -13.57 12.87
CA PHE A 283 19.36 -12.74 14.08
C PHE A 283 17.92 -12.26 14.30
N LYS A 284 16.98 -12.64 13.43
CA LYS A 284 15.57 -12.27 13.55
C LYS A 284 14.95 -13.05 14.70
N LYS A 285 14.59 -12.35 15.77
CA LYS A 285 13.83 -12.93 16.88
C LYS A 285 12.45 -13.34 16.35
N PRO A 286 11.92 -14.51 16.77
CA PRO A 286 10.53 -14.84 16.52
C PRO A 286 9.69 -13.77 17.22
N HIS A 287 9.01 -12.95 16.43
CA HIS A 287 7.97 -12.09 16.99
C HIS A 287 6.89 -13.02 17.54
N PRO A 288 6.43 -12.88 18.79
CA PRO A 288 5.15 -13.45 19.17
C PRO A 288 4.17 -12.90 18.15
N ALA A 289 3.58 -13.79 17.35
CA ALA A 289 2.78 -13.44 16.18
C ALA A 289 1.95 -12.22 16.51
N ARG A 290 2.28 -11.09 15.86
CA ARG A 290 1.56 -9.84 16.03
C ARG A 290 0.14 -10.21 15.67
N ARG A 291 -0.71 -10.42 16.70
CA ARG A 291 -2.13 -10.74 16.53
C ARG A 291 -2.59 -9.75 15.48
N LYS A 292 -2.95 -10.25 14.29
CA LYS A 292 -3.67 -9.42 13.33
C LYS A 292 -4.76 -8.82 14.18
N VAL A 293 -4.75 -7.49 14.31
CA VAL A 293 -5.88 -6.77 14.88
C VAL A 293 -6.99 -7.00 13.86
N GLY A 294 -7.66 -8.15 13.97
CA GLY A 294 -9.00 -8.29 13.49
C GLY A 294 -9.76 -7.10 14.05
N LYS A 295 -10.46 -6.41 13.17
CA LYS A 295 -11.44 -5.38 13.51
C LYS A 295 -12.06 -5.73 14.87
N LYS A 296 -12.03 -4.78 15.81
CA LYS A 296 -12.62 -4.91 17.15
C LYS A 296 -13.98 -5.63 17.07
N ALA A 297 -14.00 -6.93 17.39
CA ALA A 297 -15.09 -7.52 18.13
C ALA A 297 -14.66 -7.48 19.60
N LYS A 298 -15.58 -6.98 20.41
CA LYS A 298 -15.45 -6.52 21.79
C LYS A 298 -15.15 -7.72 22.73
N GLY A 299 -14.32 -7.51 23.75
CA GLY A 299 -14.32 -8.33 24.98
C GLY A 299 -13.17 -9.33 25.16
N LYS A 300 -12.24 -8.98 26.06
CA LYS A 300 -11.18 -9.80 26.67
C LYS A 300 -11.77 -10.66 27.80
N GLN A 301 -11.31 -11.89 28.00
CA GLN A 301 -10.83 -12.43 29.30
C GLN A 301 -10.32 -13.88 29.16
N GLN A 302 -9.48 -14.30 30.11
CA GLN A 302 -8.38 -15.26 29.98
C GLN A 302 -8.24 -16.03 31.30
N ALA A 303 -8.15 -17.36 31.26
CA ALA A 303 -7.46 -18.28 32.20
C ALA A 303 -7.74 -19.72 31.69
N THR A 304 -6.74 -20.51 31.27
CA THR A 304 -6.02 -21.49 32.10
C THR A 304 -6.95 -22.29 33.01
N ASP A 305 -7.10 -23.59 32.77
CA ASP A 305 -6.32 -24.57 33.51
C ASP A 305 -6.36 -25.94 32.81
N GLY A 306 -5.23 -26.64 32.90
CA GLY A 306 -5.07 -27.97 32.35
C GLY A 306 -6.01 -28.96 33.03
N PHE A 307 -6.57 -29.89 32.27
CA PHE A 307 -5.99 -31.21 32.10
C PHE A 307 -6.48 -31.82 30.77
N GLY A 308 -5.53 -32.22 29.92
CA GLY A 308 -5.65 -33.39 29.03
C GLY A 308 -6.64 -33.36 27.87
N HIS A 309 -6.11 -33.02 26.69
CA HIS A 309 -6.53 -33.43 25.34
C HIS A 309 -7.76 -32.77 24.68
N GLY A 310 -7.45 -31.94 23.69
CA GLY A 310 -8.36 -31.11 22.91
C GLY A 310 -9.41 -31.87 22.11
N PHE A 311 -10.65 -31.39 22.24
CA PHE A 311 -11.79 -31.73 21.39
C PHE A 311 -12.76 -30.53 21.24
N GLY A 312 -12.23 -29.30 21.14
CA GLY A 312 -13.04 -28.08 20.96
C GLY A 312 -13.62 -27.94 19.54
N ASP A 313 -12.81 -28.21 18.51
CA ASP A 313 -13.29 -28.22 17.11
C ASP A 313 -14.28 -29.36 16.85
N VAL A 314 -14.13 -30.48 17.57
CA VAL A 314 -14.96 -31.68 17.40
C VAL A 314 -16.38 -31.47 17.92
N HIS A 315 -16.59 -30.64 18.95
CA HIS A 315 -17.93 -30.35 19.44
C HIS A 315 -18.73 -29.43 18.49
N VAL A 316 -18.07 -28.44 17.86
CA VAL A 316 -18.73 -27.55 16.88
C VAL A 316 -19.04 -28.29 15.59
N HIS A 317 -18.09 -29.10 15.11
CA HIS A 317 -18.31 -29.98 13.96
C HIS A 317 -19.47 -30.94 14.23
N ARG A 318 -19.49 -31.59 15.39
CA ARG A 318 -20.55 -32.54 15.77
C ARG A 318 -21.91 -31.86 15.95
N MET A 319 -21.96 -30.65 16.50
CA MET A 319 -23.21 -29.87 16.60
C MET A 319 -23.74 -29.46 15.22
N SER A 320 -22.85 -29.17 14.27
CA SER A 320 -23.20 -28.91 12.87
C SER A 320 -23.80 -30.15 12.18
N LEU A 321 -23.20 -31.34 12.39
CA LEU A 321 -23.73 -32.59 11.84
C LEU A 321 -25.07 -32.97 12.48
N ILE A 322 -25.20 -32.76 13.80
CA ILE A 322 -26.47 -32.95 14.50
C ILE A 322 -27.55 -32.03 13.92
N SER A 323 -27.23 -30.76 13.68
CA SER A 323 -28.18 -29.80 13.08
C SER A 323 -28.58 -30.20 11.65
N GLN A 324 -27.67 -30.75 10.84
CA GLN A 324 -28.00 -31.21 9.48
C GLN A 324 -29.01 -32.37 9.48
N ILE A 325 -28.84 -33.35 10.36
CA ILE A 325 -29.81 -34.46 10.49
C ILE A 325 -31.12 -33.95 11.10
N GLN A 326 -31.04 -33.04 12.06
CA GLN A 326 -32.22 -32.45 12.71
C GLN A 326 -33.05 -31.58 11.76
N ASP A 327 -32.42 -30.88 10.81
CA ASP A 327 -33.11 -30.11 9.78
C ASP A 327 -33.94 -31.01 8.85
N LEU A 328 -33.48 -32.23 8.58
CA LEU A 328 -34.22 -33.23 7.79
C LEU A 328 -35.29 -33.94 8.62
N PHE A 329 -35.03 -34.19 9.91
CA PHE A 329 -35.92 -34.90 10.83
C PHE A 329 -36.13 -34.08 12.11
N PRO A 330 -36.99 -33.04 12.08
CA PRO A 330 -37.17 -32.11 13.20
C PRO A 330 -37.76 -32.74 14.46
N ASN A 331 -38.34 -33.93 14.32
CA ASN A 331 -38.95 -34.68 15.42
C ASN A 331 -37.93 -35.48 16.25
N LEU A 332 -36.66 -35.53 15.83
CA LEU A 332 -35.60 -36.26 16.54
C LEU A 332 -34.85 -35.33 17.51
N GLY A 333 -34.65 -35.83 18.73
CA GLY A 333 -33.90 -35.13 19.77
C GLY A 333 -32.40 -35.10 19.48
N THR A 334 -31.74 -34.00 19.84
CA THR A 334 -30.29 -33.79 19.60
C THR A 334 -29.41 -34.83 20.29
N GLY A 335 -29.84 -35.39 21.42
CA GLY A 335 -29.14 -36.45 22.13
C GLY A 335 -29.21 -37.80 21.42
N PHE A 336 -30.38 -38.11 20.84
CA PHE A 336 -30.54 -39.30 20.00
C PHE A 336 -29.68 -39.23 18.73
N ILE A 337 -29.68 -38.09 18.03
CA ILE A 337 -28.86 -37.86 16.83
C ILE A 337 -27.36 -37.94 17.16
N ALA A 338 -26.93 -37.41 18.30
CA ALA A 338 -25.54 -37.50 18.73
C ALA A 338 -25.06 -38.95 18.97
N ARG A 339 -25.94 -39.83 19.46
CA ARG A 339 -25.66 -41.27 19.63
C ARG A 339 -25.67 -42.03 18.30
N LEU A 340 -26.59 -41.67 17.40
CA LEU A 340 -26.65 -42.19 16.04
C LEU A 340 -25.35 -41.88 15.29
N LEU A 341 -24.89 -40.63 15.35
CA LEU A 341 -23.63 -40.20 14.71
C LEU A 341 -22.40 -40.89 15.32
N SER A 342 -22.36 -41.19 16.64
CA SER A 342 -21.25 -41.99 17.18
C SER A 342 -21.19 -43.42 16.63
N GLU A 343 -22.33 -44.06 16.38
CA GLU A 343 -22.36 -45.46 15.93
C GLU A 343 -21.92 -45.58 14.46
N TYR A 344 -22.21 -44.55 13.66
CA TYR A 344 -21.86 -44.48 12.23
C TYR A 344 -20.62 -43.60 11.95
N ASN A 345 -19.75 -43.39 12.94
CA ASN A 345 -18.49 -42.63 12.82
C ASN A 345 -18.64 -41.22 12.20
N ASP A 346 -19.65 -40.48 12.64
CA ASP A 346 -19.99 -39.12 12.19
C ASP A 346 -20.33 -39.00 10.68
N ASP A 347 -20.68 -40.10 10.00
CA ASP A 347 -21.17 -40.11 8.60
C ASP A 347 -22.70 -39.82 8.54
N VAL A 348 -23.05 -38.64 8.07
CA VAL A 348 -24.44 -38.16 7.97
C VAL A 348 -25.26 -38.95 6.97
N GLU A 349 -24.67 -39.35 5.84
CA GLU A 349 -25.42 -40.01 4.75
C GLU A 349 -25.79 -41.45 5.12
N GLN A 350 -24.90 -42.16 5.81
CA GLN A 350 -25.23 -43.48 6.34
C GLN A 350 -26.27 -43.39 7.47
N ALA A 351 -26.13 -42.41 8.36
CA ALA A 351 -27.09 -42.18 9.43
C ALA A 351 -28.50 -41.85 8.89
N THR A 352 -28.61 -41.03 7.84
CA THR A 352 -29.90 -40.71 7.19
C THR A 352 -30.45 -41.88 6.39
N SER A 353 -29.62 -42.64 5.68
CA SER A 353 -30.06 -43.84 4.94
C SER A 353 -30.66 -44.90 5.87
N HIS A 354 -29.99 -45.21 6.98
CA HIS A 354 -30.49 -46.19 7.96
C HIS A 354 -31.73 -45.70 8.72
N LEU A 355 -31.90 -44.38 8.85
CA LEU A 355 -33.09 -43.76 9.44
C LEU A 355 -34.29 -43.77 8.48
N LEU A 356 -34.06 -43.67 7.16
CA LEU A 356 -35.11 -43.73 6.14
C LEU A 356 -35.55 -45.17 5.82
N GLU A 357 -34.64 -46.13 5.90
CA GLU A 357 -34.91 -47.55 5.63
C GLU A 357 -35.38 -48.34 6.87
N ASP A 358 -35.46 -47.69 8.04
CA ASP A 358 -35.79 -48.28 9.36
C ASP A 358 -34.90 -49.49 9.75
N THR A 359 -33.69 -49.56 9.21
CA THR A 359 -32.70 -50.63 9.45
C THR A 359 -31.73 -50.30 10.60
N LEU A 360 -32.23 -49.63 11.64
CA LEU A 360 -31.42 -49.24 12.80
C LEU A 360 -30.98 -50.46 13.64
N PRO A 361 -29.75 -50.48 14.19
CA PRO A 361 -29.29 -51.50 15.12
C PRO A 361 -30.23 -51.67 16.31
N THR A 362 -30.42 -52.90 16.80
CA THR A 362 -31.38 -53.24 17.86
C THR A 362 -31.18 -52.43 19.16
N LYS A 363 -29.96 -51.93 19.40
CA LYS A 363 -29.61 -51.05 20.53
C LYS A 363 -30.19 -49.63 20.42
N LEU A 364 -30.44 -49.14 19.20
CA LEU A 364 -30.96 -47.79 18.93
C LEU A 364 -32.45 -47.80 18.58
N GLN A 365 -33.03 -48.94 18.17
CA GLN A 365 -34.47 -49.05 17.92
C GLN A 365 -35.34 -48.85 19.18
N GLY A 366 -34.82 -49.22 20.37
CA GLY A 366 -35.51 -49.06 21.65
C GLY A 366 -35.16 -47.79 22.43
N ALA A 367 -34.28 -46.93 21.90
CA ALA A 367 -33.88 -45.69 22.55
C ALA A 367 -34.92 -44.57 22.32
N ASP A 368 -35.02 -43.63 23.27
CA ASP A 368 -35.95 -42.52 23.18
C ASP A 368 -35.53 -41.56 22.05
N ARG A 369 -36.33 -41.52 20.99
CA ARG A 369 -36.09 -40.70 19.80
C ARG A 369 -36.20 -39.20 20.08
N SER A 370 -36.78 -38.80 21.21
CA SER A 370 -36.96 -37.41 21.61
C SER A 370 -35.90 -36.90 22.61
N GLU A 371 -34.94 -37.74 23.00
CA GLU A 371 -33.91 -37.39 23.99
C GLU A 371 -33.05 -36.20 23.54
N THR A 372 -33.05 -35.13 24.32
CA THR A 372 -32.23 -33.92 24.12
C THR A 372 -30.99 -33.96 25.00
N LEU A 373 -29.86 -33.43 24.51
CA LEU A 373 -28.63 -33.34 25.31
C LEU A 373 -28.86 -32.49 26.59
N PRO A 374 -28.38 -32.92 27.77
CA PRO A 374 -28.55 -32.13 29.00
C PRO A 374 -27.77 -30.81 28.92
N PRO A 375 -28.35 -29.68 29.37
CA PRO A 375 -27.63 -28.41 29.43
C PRO A 375 -26.55 -28.50 30.49
N THR A 376 -25.32 -28.14 30.14
CA THR A 376 -24.16 -28.24 31.04
C THR A 376 -24.30 -27.25 32.21
N GLU A 377 -24.55 -27.77 33.41
CA GLU A 377 -24.56 -27.01 34.67
C GLU A 377 -23.12 -26.54 35.03
N ALA A 378 -22.97 -25.26 35.35
CA ALA A 378 -21.71 -24.68 35.80
C ALA A 378 -21.50 -24.93 37.30
N VAL A 379 -20.35 -25.52 37.65
CA VAL A 379 -19.92 -25.81 39.01
C VAL A 379 -19.63 -24.52 39.78
N VAL A 380 -20.18 -24.44 40.99
CA VAL A 380 -20.05 -23.41 42.02
C VAL A 380 -18.70 -23.56 42.73
N ASP A 381 -17.93 -22.48 42.92
CA ASP A 381 -17.03 -22.39 44.07
C ASP A 381 -16.90 -20.95 44.62
N ASN A 382 -16.73 -20.89 45.94
CA ASN A 382 -17.05 -19.78 46.85
C ASN A 382 -15.87 -18.81 47.07
N GLY A 383 -16.18 -17.50 47.20
CA GLY A 383 -15.27 -16.52 47.82
C GLY A 383 -15.65 -15.05 47.53
N PRO A 384 -15.84 -14.18 48.54
CA PRO A 384 -16.63 -12.96 48.39
C PRO A 384 -15.80 -11.75 47.94
N ALA A 385 -16.27 -11.05 46.90
CA ALA A 385 -15.83 -9.70 46.56
C ALA A 385 -17.05 -8.82 46.26
N PRO A 386 -17.01 -7.52 46.60
CA PRO A 386 -18.19 -6.73 46.91
C PRO A 386 -18.96 -6.24 45.69
N ASP A 387 -20.26 -6.15 45.93
CA ASP A 387 -21.35 -5.62 45.12
C ASP A 387 -21.05 -4.30 44.40
N LEU A 388 -21.10 -4.33 43.06
CA LEU A 388 -21.41 -3.18 42.21
C LEU A 388 -22.21 -3.67 41.00
N SER A 389 -23.53 -3.67 41.16
CA SER A 389 -24.51 -3.81 40.07
C SER A 389 -24.27 -2.77 38.94
N PRO A 390 -24.13 -3.16 37.66
CA PRO A 390 -23.98 -2.21 36.56
C PRO A 390 -25.34 -1.62 36.18
N ALA A 391 -25.44 -0.29 36.19
CA ALA A 391 -26.57 0.46 35.65
C ALA A 391 -26.70 0.25 34.12
N PRO A 392 -27.93 0.27 33.56
CA PRO A 392 -28.15 0.06 32.13
C PRO A 392 -27.67 1.28 31.33
N THR A 393 -26.77 1.07 30.38
CA THR A 393 -26.36 2.10 29.42
C THR A 393 -27.27 2.05 28.19
N PRO A 394 -27.94 3.15 27.79
CA PRO A 394 -28.76 3.19 26.59
C PRO A 394 -27.86 3.16 25.33
N PRO A 395 -28.36 2.64 24.18
CA PRO A 395 -27.58 2.53 22.96
C PRO A 395 -27.21 3.91 22.37
N PRO A 396 -26.07 4.03 21.66
CA PRO A 396 -25.60 5.31 21.13
C PRO A 396 -26.49 5.83 20.00
N GLU A 397 -26.99 7.06 20.14
CA GLU A 397 -27.70 7.77 19.08
C GLU A 397 -26.72 8.28 18.01
N ARG A 398 -27.10 8.11 16.74
CA ARG A 398 -26.29 8.51 15.58
C ARG A 398 -26.52 10.00 15.32
N ARG A 399 -25.43 10.79 15.36
CA ARG A 399 -25.49 12.22 15.06
C ARG A 399 -25.18 12.54 13.59
N ASN A 400 -25.89 13.48 12.99
CA ASN A 400 -25.66 14.04 11.64
C ASN A 400 -24.96 15.42 11.69
N VAL A 401 -24.48 15.92 10.55
CA VAL A 401 -23.76 17.21 10.39
C VAL A 401 -24.64 18.44 10.68
N PHE A 402 -25.96 18.25 10.72
CA PHE A 402 -26.94 19.30 11.01
C PHE A 402 -27.53 19.20 12.43
N ASP A 403 -27.07 18.23 13.24
CA ASP A 403 -27.52 18.12 14.62
C ASP A 403 -26.90 19.25 15.45
N ASP A 404 -27.71 19.83 16.35
CA ASP A 404 -27.37 20.98 17.18
C ASP A 404 -27.16 22.31 16.40
N ASP A 405 -27.62 22.42 15.14
CA ASP A 405 -27.60 23.71 14.40
C ASP A 405 -28.76 24.65 14.79
N GLU A 406 -28.73 25.93 14.37
CA GLU A 406 -29.75 26.92 14.75
C GLU A 406 -31.17 26.45 14.37
N LEU A 407 -31.30 25.69 13.27
CA LEU A 407 -32.57 25.21 12.75
C LEU A 407 -33.05 23.98 13.55
N ASP A 408 -32.15 23.07 13.91
CA ASP A 408 -32.39 21.89 14.74
C ASP A 408 -32.75 22.28 16.19
N GLN A 409 -32.10 23.32 16.72
CA GLN A 409 -32.43 23.90 18.02
C GLN A 409 -33.66 24.82 18.00
N LEU A 410 -34.30 25.00 16.83
CA LEU A 410 -35.47 25.88 16.62
C LEU A 410 -35.24 27.34 17.05
N THR A 411 -33.99 27.82 16.98
CA THR A 411 -33.61 29.19 17.38
C THR A 411 -33.57 30.18 16.22
N VAL A 412 -33.83 29.73 14.99
CA VAL A 412 -33.87 30.61 13.79
C VAL A 412 -35.07 31.54 13.82
N ASP A 413 -34.82 32.84 13.56
CA ASP A 413 -35.85 33.85 13.33
C ASP A 413 -36.79 33.46 12.18
N THR A 414 -38.11 33.54 12.42
CA THR A 414 -39.17 33.18 11.45
C THR A 414 -39.11 33.97 10.14
N SER A 415 -38.40 35.10 10.10
CA SER A 415 -38.17 35.91 8.90
C SER A 415 -37.18 35.27 7.90
N ARG A 416 -36.34 34.35 8.35
CA ARG A 416 -35.37 33.60 7.54
C ARG A 416 -35.87 32.23 7.12
N LEU A 417 -36.94 31.76 7.75
CA LEU A 417 -37.58 30.48 7.44
C LEU A 417 -38.55 30.68 6.26
N HIS A 418 -38.27 30.01 5.15
CA HIS A 418 -39.17 29.94 4.01
C HIS A 418 -39.78 28.55 3.94
N ILE A 419 -41.11 28.47 4.03
CA ILE A 419 -41.86 27.23 3.89
C ILE A 419 -42.31 27.11 2.43
N GLY A 420 -41.79 26.11 1.72
CA GLY A 420 -42.10 25.87 0.30
C GLY A 420 -40.99 26.32 -0.66
N ARG A 421 -41.28 26.36 -1.97
CA ARG A 421 -40.31 26.79 -2.99
C ARG A 421 -40.16 28.31 -2.97
N ARG A 422 -38.94 28.78 -2.70
CA ARG A 422 -38.62 30.21 -2.75
C ARG A 422 -38.86 30.75 -4.17
N GLY A 423 -39.79 31.70 -4.30
CA GLY A 423 -40.06 32.39 -5.57
C GLY A 423 -41.11 31.76 -6.48
N GLU A 424 -42.05 30.98 -5.94
CA GLU A 424 -43.11 30.31 -6.72
C GLU A 424 -44.00 31.26 -7.56
N GLY A 425 -44.04 32.55 -7.22
CA GLY A 425 -44.75 33.60 -7.98
C GLY A 425 -43.86 34.56 -8.78
N LEU A 426 -42.54 34.35 -8.81
CA LEU A 426 -41.61 35.21 -9.54
C LEU A 426 -41.40 34.66 -10.95
N THR A 427 -41.55 35.52 -11.96
CA THR A 427 -41.19 35.16 -13.34
C THR A 427 -39.67 34.96 -13.44
N ALA A 428 -39.24 34.04 -14.31
CA ALA A 428 -37.82 33.75 -14.51
C ALA A 428 -36.98 35.01 -14.80
N ASP A 429 -37.55 35.98 -15.51
CA ASP A 429 -36.91 37.27 -15.81
C ASP A 429 -36.68 38.12 -14.57
N ALA A 430 -37.60 38.11 -13.61
CA ALA A 430 -37.44 38.85 -12.35
C ALA A 430 -36.32 38.24 -11.49
N ILE A 431 -36.21 36.92 -11.45
CA ILE A 431 -35.15 36.20 -10.74
C ILE A 431 -33.79 36.44 -11.39
N LEU A 432 -33.73 36.47 -12.73
CA LEU A 432 -32.49 36.73 -13.48
C LEU A 432 -32.04 38.20 -13.44
N SER A 433 -32.97 39.12 -13.20
CA SER A 433 -32.66 40.55 -13.05
C SER A 433 -32.00 40.90 -11.72
N ASP A 434 -32.20 40.06 -10.69
CA ASP A 434 -31.58 40.23 -9.38
C ASP A 434 -30.11 39.76 -9.39
N ARG A 435 -29.21 40.69 -9.72
CA ARG A 435 -27.76 40.45 -9.80
C ARG A 435 -27.03 40.47 -8.46
N THR A 436 -27.73 40.61 -7.35
CA THR A 436 -27.11 40.73 -6.02
C THR A 436 -26.37 39.45 -5.58
N ALA A 437 -26.84 38.29 -6.05
CA ALA A 437 -26.21 36.98 -5.83
C ALA A 437 -25.50 36.42 -7.08
N ALA A 438 -25.37 37.21 -8.16
CA ALA A 438 -24.78 36.72 -9.39
C ALA A 438 -23.25 36.50 -9.22
N PRO A 439 -22.72 35.31 -9.52
CA PRO A 439 -21.29 35.04 -9.40
C PRO A 439 -20.50 35.99 -10.30
N ASN A 440 -19.39 36.52 -9.78
CA ASN A 440 -18.52 37.45 -10.49
C ASN A 440 -18.12 36.86 -11.85
N LYS A 441 -18.44 37.57 -12.93
CA LYS A 441 -18.21 37.10 -14.32
C LYS A 441 -16.74 36.72 -14.56
N ALA A 442 -15.81 37.37 -13.85
CA ALA A 442 -14.39 37.04 -13.84
C ALA A 442 -14.08 35.66 -13.22
N ALA A 443 -14.78 35.24 -12.17
CA ALA A 443 -14.59 33.93 -11.54
C ALA A 443 -15.13 32.79 -12.41
N ILE A 444 -16.21 33.03 -13.14
CA ILE A 444 -16.76 32.05 -14.09
C ILE A 444 -15.81 31.91 -15.29
N LEU A 445 -15.27 33.02 -15.80
CA LEU A 445 -14.30 32.99 -16.91
C LEU A 445 -12.95 32.38 -16.47
N SER A 446 -12.50 32.61 -15.24
CA SER A 446 -11.28 31.96 -14.73
C SER A 446 -11.50 30.47 -14.51
N ALA A 447 -12.67 30.06 -14.01
CA ALA A 447 -13.02 28.66 -13.85
C ALA A 447 -13.11 27.93 -15.20
N LEU A 448 -13.67 28.58 -16.22
CA LEU A 448 -13.71 28.03 -17.59
C LEU A 448 -12.33 28.01 -18.25
N ALA A 449 -11.47 28.99 -18.00
CA ALA A 449 -10.10 28.99 -18.51
C ALA A 449 -9.20 27.95 -17.82
N ALA A 450 -9.52 27.59 -16.58
CA ALA A 450 -8.88 26.50 -15.85
C ALA A 450 -9.47 25.12 -16.19
N PHE A 451 -10.58 25.09 -16.93
CA PHE A 451 -11.19 23.85 -17.43
C PHE A 451 -10.58 23.55 -18.80
N ASP A 452 -9.48 22.80 -18.81
CA ASP A 452 -8.91 22.27 -20.04
C ASP A 452 -9.78 21.09 -20.51
N SER A 453 -10.54 21.28 -21.59
CA SER A 453 -11.44 20.25 -22.11
C SER A 453 -10.74 19.15 -22.90
N ASP A 454 -9.42 19.27 -23.10
CA ASP A 454 -8.54 18.27 -23.75
C ASP A 454 -7.64 17.53 -22.73
N ASP A 455 -7.82 17.76 -21.42
CA ASP A 455 -7.16 17.02 -20.33
C ASP A 455 -8.01 15.80 -19.91
N ASP A 456 -8.50 15.06 -20.91
CA ASP A 456 -9.09 13.73 -20.75
C ASP A 456 -8.03 12.64 -20.91
N GLU A 457 -6.91 12.80 -20.18
CA GLU A 457 -5.91 11.75 -20.00
C GLU A 457 -6.61 10.48 -19.51
N ARG A 458 -6.60 9.46 -20.38
CA ARG A 458 -7.25 8.18 -20.16
C ARG A 458 -6.57 7.47 -18.98
N ASP A 459 -7.30 7.27 -17.89
CA ASP A 459 -6.86 6.54 -16.70
C ASP A 459 -6.38 5.12 -17.07
N ASP A 460 -5.06 4.94 -17.12
CA ASP A 460 -4.36 3.71 -17.50
C ASP A 460 -4.11 2.78 -16.31
N THR A 461 -4.64 3.12 -15.12
CA THR A 461 -4.60 2.31 -13.90
C THR A 461 -5.22 0.91 -14.08
N TYR A 462 -6.04 0.72 -15.11
CA TYR A 462 -6.68 -0.56 -15.45
C TYR A 462 -6.30 -1.13 -16.83
N ASP A 463 -5.35 -0.54 -17.55
CA ASP A 463 -4.81 -1.10 -18.81
C ASP A 463 -3.77 -2.22 -18.53
N VAL A 464 -3.89 -2.92 -17.39
CA VAL A 464 -3.00 -4.00 -16.91
C VAL A 464 -3.13 -5.31 -17.71
N GLU A 465 -3.88 -5.32 -18.82
CA GLU A 465 -3.96 -6.49 -19.70
C GLU A 465 -2.92 -6.51 -20.86
N ASP A 466 -2.01 -5.52 -20.97
CA ASP A 466 -0.90 -5.59 -21.94
C ASP A 466 0.44 -6.01 -21.28
N VAL A 467 0.54 -7.31 -21.05
CA VAL A 467 1.73 -8.05 -20.65
C VAL A 467 2.71 -8.22 -21.82
N GLY A 468 4.02 -8.05 -21.58
CA GLY A 468 5.03 -8.30 -22.61
C GLY A 468 6.49 -8.27 -22.14
N GLY A 469 6.85 -9.05 -21.12
CA GLY A 469 8.24 -9.25 -20.70
C GLY A 469 8.45 -10.67 -20.19
N THR A 470 9.12 -11.48 -21.01
CA THR A 470 9.49 -12.88 -20.76
C THR A 470 10.16 -13.07 -19.40
N VAL A 471 9.45 -13.73 -18.48
CA VAL A 471 10.03 -14.27 -17.25
C VAL A 471 10.79 -15.53 -17.63
N ASP A 472 12.11 -15.42 -17.61
CA ASP A 472 13.02 -16.56 -17.60
C ASP A 472 12.97 -17.16 -16.20
N SER A 473 12.22 -18.26 -16.06
CA SER A 473 11.98 -18.94 -14.77
C SER A 473 13.16 -19.84 -14.43
N ALA A 474 14.11 -19.34 -13.65
CA ALA A 474 15.23 -20.13 -13.15
C ALA A 474 15.45 -19.94 -11.64
N VAL A 475 14.59 -20.50 -10.79
CA VAL A 475 14.85 -20.94 -9.38
C VAL A 475 13.77 -21.99 -8.96
N PRO A 476 13.96 -22.83 -7.92
CA PRO A 476 14.40 -24.23 -7.98
C PRO A 476 13.28 -25.29 -7.73
N GLU A 477 13.23 -26.30 -8.61
CA GLU A 477 12.85 -27.72 -8.48
C GLU A 477 11.57 -28.21 -7.76
N ALA A 478 10.94 -27.47 -6.84
CA ALA A 478 9.71 -27.92 -6.17
C ALA A 478 8.42 -27.37 -6.84
N ASP A 479 8.39 -26.08 -7.17
CA ASP A 479 7.22 -25.43 -7.77
C ASP A 479 7.15 -25.61 -9.31
N GLN A 480 8.24 -26.03 -9.95
CA GLN A 480 8.26 -26.34 -11.39
C GLN A 480 7.44 -27.60 -11.71
N LEU A 481 7.47 -28.61 -10.83
CA LEU A 481 6.65 -29.80 -11.00
C LEU A 481 5.16 -29.45 -10.97
N ASP A 482 4.72 -28.58 -10.06
CA ASP A 482 3.31 -28.22 -9.95
C ASP A 482 2.83 -27.33 -11.12
N ALA A 483 3.67 -26.43 -11.63
CA ALA A 483 3.35 -25.64 -12.82
C ALA A 483 3.32 -26.50 -14.10
N ASP A 484 4.29 -27.40 -14.27
CA ASP A 484 4.36 -28.31 -15.41
C ASP A 484 3.21 -29.33 -15.40
N LEU A 485 2.82 -29.83 -14.22
CA LEU A 485 1.65 -30.71 -14.05
C LEU A 485 0.34 -29.99 -14.34
N GLN A 486 0.21 -28.71 -13.95
CA GLN A 486 -0.96 -27.89 -14.30
C GLN A 486 -1.07 -27.65 -15.80
N ASP A 487 0.04 -27.37 -16.49
CA ASP A 487 0.07 -27.16 -17.93
C ASP A 487 -0.24 -28.46 -18.71
N GLN A 488 0.26 -29.62 -18.24
CA GLN A 488 -0.04 -30.94 -18.83
C GLN A 488 -1.51 -31.34 -18.63
N ASN A 489 -2.06 -31.10 -17.44
CA ASN A 489 -3.46 -31.36 -17.15
C ASN A 489 -4.38 -30.45 -17.99
N GLU A 490 -4.04 -29.18 -18.13
CA GLU A 490 -4.79 -28.22 -18.97
C GLU A 490 -4.78 -28.63 -20.45
N GLU A 491 -3.66 -29.16 -20.96
CA GLU A 491 -3.56 -29.68 -22.32
C GLU A 491 -4.43 -30.94 -22.53
N ALA A 492 -4.36 -31.91 -21.61
CA ALA A 492 -5.16 -33.14 -21.70
C ALA A 492 -6.67 -32.86 -21.66
N LEU A 493 -7.10 -31.95 -20.77
CA LEU A 493 -8.49 -31.49 -20.69
C LEU A 493 -8.93 -30.79 -21.97
N PHE A 494 -8.08 -29.92 -22.53
CA PHE A 494 -8.39 -29.21 -23.77
C PHE A 494 -8.48 -30.14 -24.99
N ARG A 495 -7.60 -31.14 -25.09
CA ARG A 495 -7.65 -32.18 -26.15
C ARG A 495 -8.93 -33.01 -26.06
N ALA A 496 -9.28 -33.45 -24.86
CA ALA A 496 -10.52 -34.19 -24.62
C ALA A 496 -11.76 -33.35 -24.97
N TYR A 497 -11.76 -32.06 -24.62
CA TYR A 497 -12.85 -31.14 -24.97
C TYR A 497 -13.01 -30.96 -26.48
N LYS A 498 -11.89 -30.92 -27.24
CA LYS A 498 -11.91 -30.84 -28.70
C LYS A 498 -12.40 -32.12 -29.38
N LEU A 499 -12.14 -33.28 -28.79
CA LEU A 499 -12.57 -34.57 -29.32
C LEU A 499 -14.04 -34.85 -29.00
N ASP A 500 -14.43 -34.68 -27.74
CA ASP A 500 -15.81 -34.86 -27.30
C ASP A 500 -16.13 -34.01 -26.06
N SER A 501 -16.86 -32.92 -26.28
CA SER A 501 -17.31 -32.03 -25.21
C SER A 501 -18.25 -32.71 -24.20
N LYS A 502 -18.90 -33.83 -24.55
CA LYS A 502 -19.86 -34.52 -23.68
C LYS A 502 -19.19 -35.28 -22.53
N VAL A 503 -17.89 -35.54 -22.64
CA VAL A 503 -17.09 -36.19 -21.58
C VAL A 503 -17.09 -35.35 -20.30
N PHE A 504 -17.40 -34.05 -20.38
CA PHE A 504 -17.43 -33.12 -19.26
C PHE A 504 -18.81 -32.96 -18.61
N GLU A 505 -19.85 -33.63 -19.10
CA GLU A 505 -21.20 -33.53 -18.55
C GLU A 505 -21.31 -34.20 -17.17
N ARG A 506 -22.21 -33.65 -16.34
CA ARG A 506 -22.42 -34.05 -14.93
C ARG A 506 -23.28 -35.31 -14.75
N ASP A 507 -23.56 -36.02 -15.84
CA ASP A 507 -24.46 -37.19 -15.82
C ASP A 507 -23.77 -38.42 -15.19
N GLY A 508 -24.54 -39.26 -14.52
CA GLY A 508 -24.04 -40.48 -13.90
C GLY A 508 -23.48 -41.48 -14.92
N ALA A 509 -24.03 -41.50 -16.14
CA ALA A 509 -23.56 -42.34 -17.23
C ALA A 509 -22.20 -41.86 -17.79
N THR A 510 -22.01 -40.54 -17.91
CA THR A 510 -20.74 -39.95 -18.41
C THR A 510 -19.63 -40.05 -17.36
N ARG A 511 -19.94 -39.90 -16.06
CA ARG A 511 -18.98 -40.13 -14.96
C ARG A 511 -18.44 -41.55 -14.90
N ARG A 512 -19.26 -42.55 -15.24
CA ARG A 512 -18.85 -43.97 -15.32
C ARG A 512 -18.32 -44.39 -16.70
N SER A 513 -18.28 -43.46 -17.66
CA SER A 513 -17.83 -43.77 -19.02
C SER A 513 -16.33 -44.08 -19.06
N LYS A 514 -15.92 -44.95 -19.97
CA LYS A 514 -14.50 -45.30 -20.17
C LYS A 514 -13.64 -44.07 -20.52
N ALA A 515 -14.21 -43.09 -21.23
CA ALA A 515 -13.53 -41.85 -21.61
C ALA A 515 -13.26 -40.95 -20.37
N ARG A 516 -14.24 -40.78 -19.48
CA ARG A 516 -14.04 -40.04 -18.22
C ARG A 516 -13.04 -40.75 -17.29
N LEU A 517 -13.12 -42.07 -17.17
CA LEU A 517 -12.17 -42.84 -16.35
C LEU A 517 -10.73 -42.73 -16.88
N ALA A 518 -10.53 -42.78 -18.20
CA ALA A 518 -9.22 -42.58 -18.82
C ALA A 518 -8.68 -41.16 -18.54
N LEU A 519 -9.53 -40.14 -18.68
CA LEU A 519 -9.15 -38.76 -18.42
C LEU A 519 -8.83 -38.49 -16.95
N LYS A 520 -9.53 -39.13 -16.01
CA LYS A 520 -9.17 -39.10 -14.57
C LYS A 520 -7.83 -39.78 -14.30
N SER A 521 -7.57 -40.92 -14.94
CA SER A 521 -6.28 -41.62 -14.79
C SER A 521 -5.11 -40.83 -15.40
N GLU A 522 -5.35 -40.05 -16.45
CA GLU A 522 -4.34 -39.22 -17.12
C GLU A 522 -4.06 -37.92 -16.36
N THR A 523 -5.09 -37.26 -15.81
CA THR A 523 -4.96 -35.94 -15.16
C THR A 523 -4.83 -35.99 -13.64
N GLY A 524 -5.18 -37.10 -13.00
CA GLY A 524 -5.24 -37.20 -11.53
C GLY A 524 -6.35 -36.37 -10.88
N LEU A 525 -7.26 -35.77 -11.66
CA LEU A 525 -8.32 -34.88 -11.18
C LEU A 525 -9.60 -35.64 -10.78
N THR A 526 -10.38 -35.06 -9.87
CA THR A 526 -11.71 -35.56 -9.50
C THR A 526 -12.75 -35.20 -10.57
N ASP A 527 -13.90 -35.90 -10.59
CA ASP A 527 -14.97 -35.61 -11.56
C ASP A 527 -15.45 -34.16 -11.46
N GLU A 528 -15.51 -33.61 -10.24
CA GLU A 528 -15.91 -32.23 -9.99
C GLU A 528 -14.92 -31.21 -10.57
N ALA A 529 -13.61 -31.48 -10.48
CA ALA A 529 -12.58 -30.62 -11.03
C ALA A 529 -12.62 -30.60 -12.56
N ILE A 530 -12.83 -31.76 -13.19
CA ILE A 530 -12.96 -31.88 -14.65
C ILE A 530 -14.23 -31.16 -15.12
N GLU A 531 -15.37 -31.36 -14.44
CA GLU A 531 -16.63 -30.65 -14.73
C GLU A 531 -16.49 -29.13 -14.55
N GLY A 532 -15.83 -28.70 -13.46
CA GLY A 532 -15.58 -27.30 -13.15
C GLY A 532 -14.73 -26.59 -14.20
N TRP A 533 -13.73 -27.28 -14.77
CA TRP A 533 -12.87 -26.74 -15.81
C TRP A 533 -13.66 -26.28 -17.05
N LEU A 534 -14.62 -27.10 -17.53
CA LEU A 534 -15.47 -26.73 -18.66
C LEU A 534 -16.41 -25.56 -18.31
N ILE A 535 -16.95 -25.52 -17.08
CA ILE A 535 -17.85 -24.44 -16.66
C ILE A 535 -17.12 -23.10 -16.61
N VAL A 536 -15.91 -23.07 -16.06
CA VAL A 536 -15.10 -21.85 -15.93
C VAL A 536 -14.69 -21.33 -17.32
N ASN A 537 -14.20 -22.22 -18.18
CA ASN A 537 -13.75 -21.83 -19.51
C ASN A 537 -14.92 -21.56 -20.49
N GLY A 538 -16.07 -22.20 -20.28
CA GLY A 538 -17.30 -21.93 -21.03
C GLY A 538 -17.91 -20.55 -20.75
N ARG A 539 -17.68 -19.98 -19.57
CA ARG A 539 -18.09 -18.60 -19.23
C ARG A 539 -17.23 -17.54 -19.93
N ASP A 540 -15.96 -17.86 -20.20
CA ASP A 540 -14.97 -16.94 -20.74
C ASP A 540 -14.50 -17.38 -22.15
N PRO A 541 -15.18 -16.99 -23.24
CA PRO A 541 -14.80 -17.39 -24.60
C PRO A 541 -13.41 -16.88 -25.01
N ARG A 542 -12.89 -15.84 -24.34
CA ARG A 542 -11.52 -15.35 -24.55
C ARG A 542 -10.48 -16.32 -24.00
N LYS A 543 -10.73 -16.96 -22.85
CA LYS A 543 -9.82 -17.98 -22.28
C LYS A 543 -9.79 -19.21 -23.17
N MET A 544 -10.96 -19.66 -23.66
CA MET A 544 -11.02 -20.74 -24.65
C MET A 544 -10.23 -20.45 -25.93
N ARG A 545 -10.30 -19.22 -26.48
CA ARG A 545 -9.48 -18.83 -27.64
C ARG A 545 -7.98 -18.78 -27.34
N ARG A 546 -7.59 -18.45 -26.09
CA ARG A 546 -6.19 -18.50 -25.67
C ARG A 546 -5.70 -19.94 -25.55
N LEU A 547 -6.51 -20.85 -25.01
CA LEU A 547 -6.21 -22.28 -24.96
C LEU A 547 -6.15 -22.89 -26.36
N GLU A 548 -7.06 -22.50 -27.25
CA GLU A 548 -6.94 -22.76 -28.68
C GLU A 548 -5.59 -22.23 -29.19
N ALA A 549 -5.26 -20.94 -29.06
CA ALA A 549 -3.98 -20.43 -29.55
C ALA A 549 -2.74 -21.12 -28.93
N LYS A 550 -2.79 -21.51 -27.64
CA LYS A 550 -1.70 -22.14 -26.88
C LYS A 550 -1.46 -23.59 -27.32
N TYR A 551 -2.53 -24.36 -27.54
CA TYR A 551 -2.47 -25.80 -27.84
C TYR A 551 -2.85 -26.15 -29.29
N SER A 552 -3.35 -25.19 -30.06
CA SER A 552 -3.59 -25.28 -31.51
C SER A 552 -2.43 -24.68 -32.28
N THR A 553 -1.23 -25.25 -32.14
CA THR A 553 -0.14 -24.91 -33.05
C THR A 553 0.15 -26.08 -33.99
N TRP A 554 -0.13 -25.79 -35.27
CA TRP A 554 0.73 -26.10 -36.41
C TRP A 554 0.79 -27.58 -36.86
N SER A 555 -0.04 -27.94 -37.85
CA SER A 555 0.02 -29.22 -38.57
C SER A 555 1.16 -29.31 -39.60
N GLY A 556 2.23 -28.53 -39.45
CA GLY A 556 3.44 -28.65 -40.29
C GLY A 556 3.33 -28.15 -41.74
N GLN A 557 2.18 -27.67 -42.21
CA GLN A 557 2.04 -27.17 -43.58
C GLN A 557 2.15 -25.64 -43.64
N GLN A 558 3.32 -25.16 -44.06
CA GLN A 558 3.55 -23.76 -44.38
C GLN A 558 3.22 -23.52 -45.86
N GLN A 559 2.37 -22.54 -46.18
CA GLN A 559 2.26 -22.04 -47.55
C GLN A 559 3.60 -21.41 -47.95
N GLU A 560 4.22 -21.91 -49.02
CA GLU A 560 5.42 -21.31 -49.60
C GLU A 560 5.13 -19.86 -50.01
N LEU A 561 5.78 -18.92 -49.34
CA LEU A 561 5.75 -17.52 -49.73
C LEU A 561 6.84 -17.30 -50.77
N LEU A 562 6.44 -16.96 -52.00
CA LEU A 562 7.37 -16.61 -53.08
C LEU A 562 8.19 -15.38 -52.70
N SER A 563 9.47 -15.38 -53.09
CA SER A 563 10.44 -14.35 -52.72
C SER A 563 10.04 -12.97 -53.25
N THR A 564 9.88 -12.00 -52.35
CA THR A 564 9.57 -10.60 -52.68
C THR A 564 10.83 -9.75 -52.92
N ALA A 565 11.91 -10.36 -53.42
CA ALA A 565 13.13 -9.63 -53.76
C ALA A 565 12.98 -9.02 -55.16
N TRP A 566 12.90 -7.69 -55.23
CA TRP A 566 13.01 -6.96 -56.49
C TRP A 566 14.41 -7.20 -57.07
N ARG A 567 14.50 -7.88 -58.22
CA ARG A 567 15.72 -7.91 -59.04
C ARG A 567 15.52 -7.00 -60.24
N GLU A 568 16.44 -6.06 -60.37
CA GLU A 568 16.65 -5.24 -61.55
C GLU A 568 17.40 -6.08 -62.59
N SER A 569 16.81 -6.30 -63.77
CA SER A 569 17.46 -7.01 -64.88
C SER A 569 18.34 -6.03 -65.67
N PRO A 570 19.62 -6.35 -65.97
CA PRO A 570 20.48 -5.46 -66.73
C PRO A 570 20.31 -5.64 -68.26
N VAL A 571 19.93 -4.52 -68.90
CA VAL A 571 20.51 -3.90 -70.11
C VAL A 571 20.61 -4.71 -71.41
N GLY A 572 20.05 -4.14 -72.50
CA GLY A 572 20.75 -4.20 -73.81
C GLY A 572 19.94 -4.10 -75.10
N SER A 573 19.67 -2.87 -75.55
CA SER A 573 19.63 -2.41 -76.97
C SER A 573 18.50 -2.83 -77.91
N GLY A 574 18.11 -1.88 -78.76
CA GLY A 574 17.77 -2.19 -80.16
C GLY A 574 16.29 -2.15 -80.52
N ALA A 575 15.84 -0.95 -80.87
CA ALA A 575 14.92 -0.58 -81.94
C ALA A 575 14.18 -1.69 -82.76
N GLU A 576 12.89 -1.40 -82.94
CA GLU A 576 11.99 -1.68 -84.09
C GLU A 576 11.42 -3.09 -84.35
N ASP A 577 10.10 -3.06 -84.56
CA ASP A 577 9.31 -3.77 -85.57
C ASP A 577 8.84 -5.24 -85.37
N SER A 578 7.52 -5.37 -85.53
CA SER A 578 6.68 -6.45 -86.11
C SER A 578 7.01 -7.95 -86.00
N GLY A 579 5.94 -8.73 -85.75
CA GLY A 579 5.79 -10.17 -86.07
C GLY A 579 5.69 -11.06 -84.83
N ASP A 580 4.50 -11.32 -84.29
CA ASP A 580 3.52 -12.37 -84.67
C ASP A 580 3.85 -13.79 -84.15
N ALA A 581 2.77 -14.45 -83.74
CA ALA A 581 2.58 -15.88 -83.46
C ALA A 581 3.31 -16.42 -82.22
N SER A 582 2.64 -16.77 -81.12
CA SER A 582 1.49 -17.68 -80.95
C SER A 582 1.75 -18.35 -79.57
N THR A 583 0.84 -18.81 -78.72
CA THR A 583 -0.61 -19.03 -78.75
C THR A 583 -1.01 -19.18 -77.28
N ALA A 584 -2.18 -18.62 -76.91
CA ALA A 584 -3.18 -19.12 -75.94
C ALA A 584 -2.69 -19.79 -74.63
N ILE A 585 -3.21 -19.44 -73.46
CA ILE A 585 -4.65 -19.43 -73.13
C ILE A 585 -4.93 -18.31 -72.13
N GLY A 586 -5.65 -17.29 -72.58
CA GLY A 586 -6.53 -16.52 -71.73
C GLY A 586 -7.86 -17.25 -71.59
N ASN A 587 -8.55 -17.08 -70.46
CA ASN A 587 -9.61 -16.07 -70.33
C ASN A 587 -10.37 -16.30 -69.01
N ARG A 588 -10.48 -15.24 -68.22
CA ARG A 588 -11.70 -14.40 -68.03
C ARG A 588 -12.80 -15.19 -67.34
N GLY A 589 -13.18 -14.78 -66.13
CA GLY A 589 -13.93 -13.54 -65.92
C GLY A 589 -15.40 -13.95 -65.78
N GLY A 590 -16.22 -13.45 -64.87
CA GLY A 590 -16.17 -12.31 -63.99
C GLY A 590 -17.59 -12.10 -63.45
N ARG A 591 -17.73 -11.10 -62.58
CA ARG A 591 -18.96 -10.33 -62.32
C ARG A 591 -20.20 -11.09 -61.80
N GLY A 592 -20.45 -10.89 -60.51
CA GLY A 592 -21.42 -9.85 -60.12
C GLY A 592 -22.72 -10.28 -59.42
N ARG A 593 -23.12 -9.38 -58.49
CA ARG A 593 -24.44 -9.21 -57.82
C ARG A 593 -24.75 -10.24 -56.71
N GLY A 594 -25.19 -9.89 -55.50
CA GLY A 594 -25.66 -8.62 -54.92
C GLY A 594 -26.83 -8.88 -53.95
N ARG A 595 -26.88 -8.10 -52.85
CA ARG A 595 -27.92 -7.93 -51.78
C ARG A 595 -27.42 -8.36 -50.39
N GLY A 596 -27.40 -7.57 -49.31
CA GLY A 596 -27.74 -6.16 -49.09
C GLY A 596 -27.99 -5.86 -47.59
N ARG A 597 -27.21 -4.92 -47.00
CA ARG A 597 -27.47 -3.86 -45.96
C ARG A 597 -28.35 -4.14 -44.70
N PRO A 598 -28.42 -3.21 -43.69
CA PRO A 598 -27.69 -1.93 -43.40
C PRO A 598 -27.16 -1.84 -41.93
N GLY A 599 -26.42 -0.86 -41.39
CA GLY A 599 -25.87 0.49 -41.69
C GLY A 599 -25.19 1.02 -40.39
N GLY A 600 -24.34 2.05 -40.29
CA GLY A 600 -23.80 3.05 -41.20
C GLY A 600 -22.68 3.92 -40.57
N ARG A 601 -22.04 4.76 -41.43
CA ARG A 601 -21.14 5.94 -41.19
C ARG A 601 -19.85 5.70 -40.36
N GLY A 602 -18.61 5.83 -40.83
CA GLY A 602 -18.02 6.46 -42.02
C GLY A 602 -17.08 7.62 -41.62
N ARG A 603 -15.75 7.42 -41.63
CA ARG A 603 -14.72 8.46 -41.88
C ARG A 603 -13.47 7.83 -42.51
N GLY A 604 -13.13 8.31 -43.70
CA GLY A 604 -12.21 7.69 -44.67
C GLY A 604 -10.73 7.77 -44.31
N ARG A 605 -9.99 6.73 -44.72
CA ARG A 605 -8.54 6.61 -44.60
C ARG A 605 -7.91 7.03 -45.93
N GLY A 606 -7.25 8.19 -45.97
CA GLY A 606 -6.58 8.70 -47.18
C GLY A 606 -5.37 7.85 -47.59
N SER A 607 -5.15 7.71 -48.89
CA SER A 607 -4.00 6.99 -49.46
C SER A 607 -2.76 7.89 -49.53
N VAL A 608 -1.58 7.36 -49.17
CA VAL A 608 -0.30 8.08 -49.14
C VAL A 608 0.34 8.17 -50.55
N ALA A 609 -0.17 7.40 -51.50
CA ALA A 609 0.35 7.25 -52.86
C ALA A 609 -0.29 8.20 -53.90
N GLY A 610 -1.12 9.17 -53.46
CA GLY A 610 -1.77 10.12 -54.36
C GLY A 610 -0.87 11.24 -54.91
N PRO A 611 -1.40 12.08 -55.81
CA PRO A 611 -0.71 13.27 -56.35
C PRO A 611 -0.29 14.26 -55.27
N SER A 612 0.79 15.01 -55.50
CA SER A 612 1.39 15.92 -54.50
C SER A 612 0.49 17.08 -54.08
N ASP A 613 -0.42 17.54 -54.95
CA ASP A 613 -1.27 18.71 -54.70
C ASP A 613 -2.57 18.39 -53.97
N ASP A 614 -2.83 17.11 -53.71
CA ASP A 614 -4.07 16.68 -53.07
C ASP A 614 -3.94 16.71 -51.53
N LYS A 615 -4.76 17.56 -50.88
CA LYS A 615 -4.71 17.81 -49.43
C LYS A 615 -4.89 16.55 -48.60
N ASN A 616 -5.70 15.60 -49.06
CA ASN A 616 -5.91 14.33 -48.35
C ASN A 616 -4.66 13.43 -48.39
N THR A 617 -3.90 13.48 -49.47
CA THR A 617 -2.65 12.74 -49.64
C THR A 617 -1.54 13.36 -48.77
N GLN A 618 -1.46 14.70 -48.73
CA GLN A 618 -0.51 15.40 -47.87
C GLN A 618 -0.78 15.15 -46.38
N GLN A 619 -2.05 15.16 -45.96
CA GLN A 619 -2.42 14.81 -44.58
C GLN A 619 -2.13 13.35 -44.24
N ALA A 620 -2.34 12.42 -45.19
CA ALA A 620 -1.97 11.02 -45.00
C ALA A 620 -0.44 10.82 -44.91
N ARG A 621 0.35 11.61 -45.66
CA ARG A 621 1.83 11.65 -45.56
C ARG A 621 2.31 12.24 -44.23
N GLN A 622 1.74 13.37 -43.80
CA GLN A 622 2.08 13.99 -42.51
C GLN A 622 1.78 13.06 -41.33
N ARG A 623 0.62 12.40 -41.32
CA ARG A 623 0.29 11.39 -40.28
C ARG A 623 1.24 10.19 -40.30
N LYS A 624 1.77 9.82 -41.46
CA LYS A 624 2.78 8.75 -41.58
C LYS A 624 4.14 9.20 -41.05
N GLU A 625 4.56 10.44 -41.32
CA GLU A 625 5.80 11.02 -40.80
C GLU A 625 5.75 11.26 -39.27
N THR A 626 4.62 11.70 -38.71
CA THR A 626 4.48 11.84 -37.25
C THR A 626 4.55 10.50 -36.52
N SER A 627 4.06 9.41 -37.14
CA SER A 627 4.15 8.04 -36.59
C SER A 627 5.48 7.33 -36.85
N LYS A 628 6.40 7.94 -37.63
CA LYS A 628 7.72 7.35 -37.93
C LYS A 628 8.67 7.42 -36.73
N SER A 629 8.58 8.46 -35.90
CA SER A 629 9.42 8.60 -34.70
C SER A 629 9.08 7.58 -33.62
N SER A 630 7.79 7.22 -33.45
CA SER A 630 7.36 6.25 -32.44
C SER A 630 7.62 4.79 -32.83
N ARG A 631 7.55 4.44 -34.13
CA ARG A 631 7.71 3.03 -34.57
C ARG A 631 9.12 2.67 -35.04
N ALA A 632 9.93 3.61 -35.52
CA ALA A 632 11.24 3.30 -36.10
C ALA A 632 12.35 3.10 -35.04
N ASN A 633 12.22 3.71 -33.85
CA ASN A 633 13.28 3.63 -32.84
C ASN A 633 13.18 2.36 -31.96
N HIS A 634 11.97 1.88 -31.67
CA HIS A 634 11.77 0.64 -30.90
C HIS A 634 12.20 -0.61 -31.69
N ASN A 635 11.86 -0.69 -32.98
CA ASN A 635 12.18 -1.86 -33.79
C ASN A 635 13.68 -2.06 -34.09
N ARG A 636 14.52 -1.01 -34.04
CA ARG A 636 15.97 -1.16 -34.22
C ARG A 636 16.65 -1.76 -33.00
N ARG A 637 16.17 -1.43 -31.79
CA ARG A 637 16.72 -1.96 -30.53
C ARG A 637 16.38 -3.45 -30.38
N ASP A 638 15.15 -3.83 -30.71
CA ASP A 638 14.70 -5.24 -30.65
C ASP A 638 15.37 -6.11 -31.73
N GLN A 639 15.57 -5.58 -32.93
CA GLN A 639 16.32 -6.28 -33.98
C GLN A 639 17.82 -6.41 -33.65
N ARG A 640 18.40 -5.43 -32.95
CA ARG A 640 19.79 -5.53 -32.46
C ARG A 640 19.90 -6.56 -31.34
N ALA A 641 18.96 -6.56 -30.38
CA ALA A 641 18.90 -7.58 -29.32
C ALA A 641 18.75 -9.00 -29.90
N ARG A 642 17.86 -9.19 -30.89
CA ARG A 642 17.69 -10.48 -31.57
C ARG A 642 18.92 -10.93 -32.38
N LYS A 643 19.69 -9.99 -32.96
CA LYS A 643 20.94 -10.32 -33.64
C LYS A 643 22.08 -10.65 -32.67
N MET A 644 22.17 -9.95 -31.53
CA MET A 644 23.16 -10.25 -30.50
C MET A 644 22.89 -11.60 -29.82
N ALA A 645 21.62 -11.95 -29.58
CA ALA A 645 21.23 -13.23 -29.00
C ALA A 645 21.52 -14.43 -29.93
N ARG A 646 21.58 -14.23 -31.25
CA ARG A 646 21.91 -15.29 -32.23
C ARG A 646 23.39 -15.40 -32.59
N GLY A 647 24.23 -14.44 -32.19
CA GLY A 647 25.66 -14.38 -32.54
C GLY A 647 26.62 -14.82 -31.43
N GLY A 648 26.11 -15.24 -30.27
CA GLY A 648 26.91 -15.47 -29.05
C GLY A 648 27.28 -16.92 -28.72
N PHE A 649 27.23 -17.85 -29.69
CA PHE A 649 27.73 -19.22 -29.49
C PHE A 649 28.59 -19.65 -30.68
N ALA A 650 29.90 -19.46 -30.53
CA ALA A 650 30.97 -20.23 -31.14
C ALA A 650 32.25 -19.96 -30.33
N GLY A 651 32.76 -21.00 -29.65
CA GLY A 651 33.95 -20.94 -28.80
C GLY A 651 33.74 -21.69 -27.50
#